data_AF-A0A1V5RI10-F1
#
_entry.id   AF-A0A1V5RI10-F1
#
_cell.length_a   1.000
_cell.length_b   1.000
_cell.length_c   1.000
_cell.angle_alpha   90.00
_cell.angle_beta   90.00
_cell.angle_gamma   90.00
#
_symmetry.space_group_name_H-M   'P 1'
#
loop_
_entity.id
_entity.type
_entity.pdbx_description
1 polymer ?
#
loop_
_entity_poly.entity_id
_entity_poly.type
_entity_poly.pdbx_seq_one_letter_code
_entity_poly.pdbx_strand_id
1 'polypeptide(L)'
;MALNPEWRDRILHWRRVLNDLCYRPLGEVELSGFITTDHLRPEQAAAGPFQPMPAGASWGAHWEYGWFRGAFSLPPAAAGERIVLHLQTGGEGIVWINGQMAGAVDRQHKYITLQAEAEPAAHFEILAESYAGHGFISVGEGPIAHGRTWLPETPAQQATLGASTYGIWDETVFQLWMDVDTLWELREMLDPTSLRADEIDAALKEMTLLVDVEAPRAELLAGALAARDRLRPVLDATNGTSAPLLWGFGHAHIDVAWLWPIQETQRKTARTFSNQLALMEEYPEYIFLQSEAQLYAYLKHDYPDLYERVKERIRSGHVIAEGAAWVEPDTNVPSGESLIRQFIHGKRFFKDEFGVDCQIFWEPDVFGYSAALPQIMRGCGLKYFGTQKIMWEYNAADPFPYNQFVWEGVDGTEVWAHIFHGYSYETSPKTLIETWRDRRQKADTATLMLPFGYGDGGGGVTREQLEYLRRSRDLQGVPRTIIASPLAFFEDMERRGEPKARYVGELYFQAHRGTFTSQAQTKRLNRRAELALRDAELWSVAAHALKGYTIPLPELDHAWKLVLLNQFHDILPGSSIARVYDEAERDLAEVVATGQEITAAATSQLASGDGALTVFNSLSFPRTVLAELPVSGGRATDAQGAALPVQSRDGRTLVEVTTPACGWTTINVAAGDAAPATDGALRAALTGDGAVLENELIRATFDAAGELVSLWDKAEAREWMAAPGNAFLMYKDVPRMWDAWDIDSNYVDQPVELSREATLAVAAEGPLLAALRVTRTLHNSPVVQEIRLRRGSRRLDFVTSVEWQEKHKLLKVAFPVTIHADEAIHEIQYAHVRRPNHRSRHYDADRFEVPQQRWTALAEEGRGAAVLNDSKYGVDVLGNAIRLTLLKSAMAPDPHADEGMQEFTYSLYVWNGSFYESEVIREAADLNTPATVAAGAAAEAVRSLFTLDAANIFLDTVKPAEDGSGDVVLRLYEAKRTATRCTLATTLPFARASQTNMLEEHQADLAFEDGRLALDFRPFEVKTLRLGR
;
A
#
# COMPACT_ATOMS: atom_id res chain seq x y z
N MET A 1 -3.96 49.20 19.48
CA MET A 1 -5.33 49.46 18.96
C MET A 1 -5.50 48.63 17.71
N ALA A 2 -6.65 47.99 17.48
CA ALA A 2 -6.86 47.20 16.26
C ALA A 2 -6.56 48.03 15.00
N LEU A 3 -5.83 47.44 14.05
CA LEU A 3 -5.53 48.02 12.74
C LEU A 3 -6.84 48.49 12.08
N ASN A 4 -6.94 49.79 11.77
CA ASN A 4 -8.14 50.30 11.10
C ASN A 4 -8.21 49.75 9.65
N PRO A 5 -9.39 49.74 9.00
CA PRO A 5 -9.54 49.20 7.65
C PRO A 5 -8.60 49.85 6.61
N GLU A 6 -8.36 51.16 6.73
CA GLU A 6 -7.48 51.90 5.82
C GLU A 6 -6.04 51.37 5.82
N TRP A 7 -5.43 51.22 7.00
CA TRP A 7 -4.07 50.70 7.11
C TRP A 7 -3.99 49.21 6.78
N ARG A 8 -5.03 48.45 7.11
CA ARG A 8 -5.15 47.03 6.75
C ARG A 8 -5.10 46.84 5.23
N ASP A 9 -5.98 47.52 4.51
CA ASP A 9 -6.07 47.39 3.06
C ASP A 9 -4.80 47.91 2.39
N ARG A 10 -4.20 48.98 2.92
CA ARG A 10 -2.89 49.47 2.48
C ARG A 10 -1.82 48.39 2.61
N ILE A 11 -1.65 47.77 3.77
CA ILE A 11 -0.62 46.74 3.96
C ILE A 11 -0.85 45.54 3.03
N LEU A 12 -2.11 45.11 2.86
CA LEU A 12 -2.47 44.03 1.93
C LEU A 12 -2.14 44.37 0.47
N HIS A 13 -2.34 45.62 0.05
CA HIS A 13 -1.92 46.06 -1.28
C HIS A 13 -0.40 45.99 -1.46
N TRP A 14 0.39 46.45 -0.48
CA TRP A 14 1.85 46.39 -0.54
C TRP A 14 2.34 44.95 -0.55
N ARG A 15 1.77 44.09 0.31
CA ARG A 15 2.05 42.64 0.33
C ARG A 15 1.86 42.00 -1.04
N ARG A 16 0.74 42.28 -1.71
CA ARG A 16 0.47 41.77 -3.07
C ARG A 16 1.46 42.32 -4.09
N VAL A 17 1.61 43.65 -4.16
CA VAL A 17 2.43 44.30 -5.18
C VAL A 17 3.91 43.93 -5.05
N LEU A 18 4.45 43.82 -3.83
CA LEU A 18 5.83 43.41 -3.62
C LEU A 18 6.10 42.00 -4.15
N ASN A 19 5.16 41.07 -4.00
CA ASN A 19 5.25 39.73 -4.57
C ASN A 19 5.35 39.77 -6.11
N ASP A 20 4.51 40.60 -6.74
CA ASP A 20 4.47 40.75 -8.20
C ASP A 20 5.74 41.42 -8.75
N LEU A 21 6.46 42.21 -7.94
CA LEU A 21 7.66 42.94 -8.32
C LEU A 21 8.96 42.12 -8.19
N CYS A 22 8.91 40.89 -7.68
CA CYS A 22 10.11 40.05 -7.50
C CYS A 22 10.79 39.66 -8.82
N TYR A 23 10.04 39.58 -9.92
CA TYR A 23 10.55 39.17 -11.22
C TYR A 23 10.33 40.24 -12.28
N ARG A 24 11.40 40.57 -13.01
CA ARG A 24 11.35 41.51 -14.13
C ARG A 24 11.87 40.85 -15.41
N PRO A 25 11.03 40.65 -16.44
CA PRO A 25 11.47 40.08 -17.71
C PRO A 25 12.45 41.01 -18.42
N LEU A 26 13.52 40.43 -18.97
CA LEU A 26 14.50 41.09 -19.85
C LEU A 26 14.27 40.75 -21.33
N GLY A 27 13.73 39.57 -21.61
CA GLY A 27 13.42 39.11 -22.96
C GLY A 27 12.60 37.84 -22.97
N GLU A 28 12.13 37.47 -24.16
CA GLU A 28 11.42 36.23 -24.42
C GLU A 28 12.37 35.14 -24.91
N VAL A 29 12.04 33.89 -24.63
CA VAL A 29 12.73 32.71 -25.16
C VAL A 29 11.87 32.13 -26.29
N GLU A 30 12.38 32.19 -27.51
CA GLU A 30 11.73 31.51 -28.64
C GLU A 30 11.90 29.99 -28.50
N LEU A 31 10.78 29.28 -28.48
CA LEU A 31 10.75 27.83 -28.35
C LEU A 31 10.49 27.15 -29.69
N SER A 32 11.18 26.05 -29.90
CA SER A 32 10.81 25.03 -30.87
C SER A 32 10.57 23.71 -30.13
N GLY A 33 9.67 22.87 -30.61
CA GLY A 33 9.32 21.62 -29.95
C GLY A 33 8.82 20.53 -30.89
N PHE A 34 8.69 19.33 -30.33
CA PHE A 34 7.98 18.20 -30.93
C PHE A 34 7.33 17.37 -29.81
N ILE A 35 6.43 16.48 -30.19
CA ILE A 35 5.61 15.68 -29.26
C ILE A 35 5.92 14.20 -29.44
N THR A 36 5.90 13.43 -28.36
CA THR A 36 6.14 11.97 -28.36
C THR A 36 5.42 11.29 -27.19
N THR A 37 5.18 9.98 -27.32
CA THR A 37 4.81 9.11 -26.19
C THR A 37 6.01 8.35 -25.62
N ASP A 38 7.15 8.39 -26.32
CA ASP A 38 8.36 7.67 -25.92
C ASP A 38 9.04 8.36 -24.72
N HIS A 39 9.62 7.56 -23.83
CA HIS A 39 10.50 8.07 -22.79
C HIS A 39 11.91 8.24 -23.36
N LEU A 40 12.25 9.47 -23.71
CA LEU A 40 13.53 9.81 -24.35
C LEU A 40 14.54 10.32 -23.31
N ARG A 41 15.81 9.97 -23.49
CA ARG A 41 16.92 10.65 -22.82
C ARG A 41 17.19 12.00 -23.48
N PRO A 42 17.76 12.98 -22.76
CA PRO A 42 18.03 14.31 -23.30
C PRO A 42 18.83 14.31 -24.61
N GLU A 43 19.80 13.40 -24.75
CA GLU A 43 20.62 13.29 -25.96
C GLU A 43 19.82 12.75 -27.15
N GLN A 44 18.87 11.85 -26.89
CA GLN A 44 17.96 11.31 -27.91
C GLN A 44 16.96 12.37 -28.35
N ALA A 45 16.40 13.09 -27.38
CA ALA A 45 15.46 14.18 -27.65
C ALA A 45 16.11 15.33 -28.41
N ALA A 46 17.37 15.68 -28.13
CA ALA A 46 18.09 16.73 -28.84
C ALA A 46 18.22 16.49 -30.35
N ALA A 47 18.20 15.23 -30.79
CA ALA A 47 18.19 14.83 -32.20
C ALA A 47 16.78 14.83 -32.85
N GLY A 48 15.75 15.16 -32.07
CA GLY A 48 14.36 15.14 -32.50
C GLY A 48 13.97 16.22 -33.52
N PRO A 49 12.80 16.10 -34.16
CA PRO A 49 12.35 16.97 -35.24
C PRO A 49 11.74 18.28 -34.72
N PHE A 50 12.51 19.09 -33.99
CA PHE A 50 12.04 20.35 -33.42
C PHE A 50 11.52 21.33 -34.48
N GLN A 51 10.28 21.78 -34.30
CA GLN A 51 9.65 22.80 -35.14
C GLN A 51 9.29 24.05 -34.31
N PRO A 52 9.26 25.26 -34.89
CA PRO A 52 8.87 26.45 -34.16
C PRO A 52 7.51 26.30 -33.47
N MET A 53 7.44 26.62 -32.17
CA MET A 53 6.23 26.56 -31.36
C MET A 53 6.06 27.89 -30.60
N PRO A 54 5.34 28.88 -31.17
CA PRO A 54 5.16 30.18 -30.53
C PRO A 54 4.20 30.13 -29.34
N ALA A 55 4.25 31.15 -28.48
CA ALA A 55 3.28 31.34 -27.40
C ALA A 55 1.84 31.34 -27.95
N GLY A 56 0.94 30.67 -27.22
CA GLY A 56 -0.44 30.41 -27.63
C GLY A 56 -0.64 29.12 -28.45
N ALA A 57 0.44 28.41 -28.83
CA ALA A 57 0.32 27.12 -29.49
C ALA A 57 -0.24 26.05 -28.53
N SER A 58 -1.36 25.43 -28.92
CA SER A 58 -1.90 24.25 -28.25
C SER A 58 -1.16 22.98 -28.69
N TRP A 59 -0.89 22.07 -27.76
CA TRP A 59 -0.11 20.86 -28.01
C TRP A 59 -0.43 19.73 -27.03
N GLY A 60 0.00 18.52 -27.38
CA GLY A 60 0.01 17.34 -26.53
C GLY A 60 -1.37 16.70 -26.34
N ALA A 61 -1.54 15.48 -26.83
CA ALA A 61 -2.70 14.64 -26.56
C ALA A 61 -2.55 13.90 -25.21
N HIS A 62 -3.53 13.04 -24.93
CA HIS A 62 -3.57 12.20 -23.74
C HIS A 62 -2.27 11.38 -23.57
N TRP A 63 -1.58 11.54 -22.44
CA TRP A 63 -0.30 10.88 -22.10
C TRP A 63 0.92 11.30 -22.93
N GLU A 64 0.84 12.34 -23.74
CA GLU A 64 1.97 12.79 -24.55
C GLU A 64 2.93 13.72 -23.78
N TYR A 65 4.18 13.74 -24.24
CA TYR A 65 5.24 14.60 -23.75
C TYR A 65 5.76 15.50 -24.86
N GLY A 66 6.02 16.75 -24.50
CA GLY A 66 6.59 17.76 -25.39
C GLY A 66 8.04 17.97 -25.03
N TRP A 67 8.92 17.88 -26.02
CA TRP A 67 10.30 18.32 -25.90
C TRP A 67 10.44 19.70 -26.51
N PHE A 68 10.97 20.65 -25.73
CA PHE A 68 11.13 22.04 -26.11
C PHE A 68 12.59 22.45 -26.04
N ARG A 69 13.04 23.22 -27.02
CA ARG A 69 14.38 23.82 -27.03
C ARG A 69 14.30 25.31 -27.33
N GLY A 70 15.19 26.06 -26.72
CA GLY A 70 15.36 27.50 -26.94
C GLY A 70 16.78 27.91 -26.61
N ALA A 71 17.17 29.12 -27.01
CA ALA A 71 18.46 29.67 -26.64
C ALA A 71 18.38 31.20 -26.58
N PHE A 72 19.19 31.82 -25.73
CA PHE A 72 19.29 33.27 -25.64
C PHE A 72 20.65 33.69 -25.05
N SER A 73 20.98 34.98 -25.20
CA SER A 73 22.16 35.59 -24.58
C SER A 73 21.74 36.77 -23.72
N LEU A 74 22.43 36.96 -22.59
CA LEU A 74 22.07 38.03 -21.66
C LEU A 74 22.40 39.42 -22.22
N PRO A 75 21.48 40.40 -22.10
CA PRO A 75 21.76 41.78 -22.44
C PRO A 75 22.71 42.41 -21.40
N PRO A 76 23.40 43.52 -21.72
CA PRO A 76 24.28 44.22 -20.76
C PRO A 76 23.60 44.63 -19.45
N ALA A 77 22.28 44.84 -19.47
CA ALA A 77 21.47 45.17 -18.28
C ALA A 77 21.37 44.04 -17.25
N ALA A 78 21.78 42.80 -17.61
CA ALA A 78 21.80 41.66 -16.70
C ALA A 78 23.10 41.57 -15.86
N ALA A 79 24.13 42.34 -16.20
CA ALA A 79 25.45 42.19 -15.58
C ALA A 79 25.39 42.39 -14.05
N GLY A 80 25.87 41.39 -13.31
CA GLY A 80 25.88 41.39 -11.83
C GLY A 80 24.52 41.15 -11.17
N GLU A 81 23.46 40.93 -11.94
CA GLU A 81 22.11 40.67 -11.43
C GLU A 81 21.86 39.16 -11.28
N ARG A 82 20.88 38.80 -10.44
CA ARG A 82 20.40 37.41 -10.37
C ARG A 82 19.45 37.15 -11.54
N ILE A 83 19.74 36.12 -12.34
CA ILE A 83 18.95 35.80 -13.53
C ILE A 83 18.22 34.48 -13.36
N VAL A 84 16.92 34.50 -13.68
CA VAL A 84 16.05 33.33 -13.65
C VAL A 84 15.36 33.12 -15.01
N LEU A 85 15.02 31.87 -15.29
CA LEU A 85 14.17 31.45 -16.40
C LEU A 85 12.75 31.19 -15.89
N HIS A 86 11.76 31.78 -16.54
CA HIS A 86 10.34 31.47 -16.37
C HIS A 86 9.82 30.78 -17.63
N LEU A 87 9.82 29.45 -17.61
CA LEU A 87 9.41 28.61 -18.73
C LEU A 87 7.92 28.29 -18.62
N GLN A 88 7.16 28.48 -19.69
CA GLN A 88 5.71 28.26 -19.71
C GLN A 88 5.32 27.28 -20.82
N THR A 89 5.57 25.99 -20.61
CA THR A 89 5.18 24.93 -21.56
C THR A 89 3.70 24.58 -21.48
N GLY A 90 3.01 24.95 -20.40
CA GLY A 90 1.59 24.64 -20.16
C GLY A 90 1.37 23.33 -19.38
N GLY A 91 2.44 22.63 -19.02
CA GLY A 91 2.42 21.47 -18.16
C GLY A 91 3.61 21.46 -17.20
N GLU A 92 3.69 20.43 -16.36
CA GLU A 92 4.85 20.21 -15.52
C GLU A 92 6.01 19.63 -16.34
N GLY A 93 7.25 20.04 -16.04
CA GLY A 93 8.37 19.67 -16.89
C GLY A 93 9.75 19.82 -16.24
N ILE A 94 10.71 19.07 -16.73
CA ILE A 94 12.11 19.09 -16.29
C ILE A 94 12.95 19.90 -17.27
N VAL A 95 13.94 20.64 -16.77
CA VAL A 95 14.72 21.62 -17.54
C VAL A 95 16.20 21.34 -17.46
N TRP A 96 16.85 21.32 -18.62
CA TRP A 96 18.30 21.30 -18.79
C TRP A 96 18.79 22.65 -19.33
N ILE A 97 19.86 23.16 -18.74
CA ILE A 97 20.55 24.38 -19.14
C ILE A 97 21.98 23.99 -19.53
N ASN A 98 22.38 24.31 -20.76
CA ASN A 98 23.70 23.97 -21.31
C ASN A 98 24.04 22.47 -21.15
N GLY A 99 23.03 21.61 -21.36
CA GLY A 99 23.15 20.15 -21.22
C GLY A 99 23.11 19.62 -19.79
N GLN A 100 23.06 20.47 -18.77
CA GLN A 100 22.98 20.06 -17.36
C GLN A 100 21.58 20.24 -16.79
N MET A 101 21.09 19.24 -16.07
CA MET A 101 19.79 19.29 -15.42
C MET A 101 19.78 20.35 -14.30
N ALA A 102 18.98 21.40 -14.48
CA ALA A 102 19.00 22.60 -13.64
C ALA A 102 17.84 22.68 -12.65
N GLY A 103 16.73 22.01 -12.93
CA GLY A 103 15.54 22.00 -12.09
C GLY A 103 14.32 21.53 -12.88
N ALA A 104 13.14 21.77 -12.33
CA ALA A 104 11.85 21.47 -12.93
C ALA A 104 10.85 22.59 -12.68
N VAL A 105 9.94 22.78 -13.63
CA VAL A 105 8.85 23.74 -13.54
C VAL A 105 7.56 23.00 -13.27
N ASP A 106 6.84 23.45 -12.26
CA ASP A 106 5.52 22.95 -11.89
C ASP A 106 4.67 24.10 -11.34
N ARG A 107 3.52 23.77 -10.74
CA ARG A 107 2.60 24.78 -10.19
C ARG A 107 3.24 25.68 -9.12
N GLN A 108 4.18 25.13 -8.35
CA GLN A 108 4.82 25.77 -7.20
C GLN A 108 6.24 26.28 -7.53
N HIS A 109 6.95 25.59 -8.42
CA HIS A 109 8.29 25.96 -8.89
C HIS A 109 8.20 26.65 -10.25
N LYS A 110 8.06 27.97 -10.26
CA LYS A 110 7.85 28.75 -11.50
C LYS A 110 9.15 29.22 -12.18
N TYR A 111 10.25 29.26 -11.42
CA TYR A 111 11.49 29.89 -11.84
C TYR A 111 12.67 28.94 -11.67
N ILE A 112 13.58 28.93 -12.64
CA ILE A 112 14.87 28.23 -12.57
C ILE A 112 15.98 29.27 -12.45
N THR A 113 16.78 29.22 -11.38
CA THR A 113 17.96 30.08 -11.23
C THR A 113 19.01 29.69 -12.27
N LEU A 114 19.41 30.63 -13.14
CA LEU A 114 20.47 30.41 -14.13
C LEU A 114 21.83 30.84 -13.59
N GLN A 115 21.89 32.05 -13.03
CA GLN A 115 23.08 32.61 -12.40
C GLN A 115 22.66 33.49 -11.21
N ALA A 116 23.34 33.33 -10.07
CA ALA A 116 23.16 34.21 -8.91
C ALA A 116 23.74 35.61 -9.17
N GLU A 117 24.82 35.69 -9.94
CA GLU A 117 25.45 36.91 -10.41
C GLU A 117 25.78 36.73 -11.89
N ALA A 118 25.10 37.48 -12.77
CA ALA A 118 25.20 37.23 -14.20
C ALA A 118 26.48 37.78 -14.82
N GLU A 119 27.11 36.92 -15.62
CA GLU A 119 28.24 37.31 -16.47
C GLU A 119 27.74 38.05 -17.72
N PRO A 120 28.35 39.18 -18.11
CA PRO A 120 27.96 39.89 -19.32
C PRO A 120 28.02 39.00 -20.57
N ALA A 121 26.94 39.00 -21.35
CA ALA A 121 26.82 38.23 -22.59
C ALA A 121 26.90 36.69 -22.44
N ALA A 122 26.65 36.15 -21.23
CA ALA A 122 26.47 34.72 -21.04
C ALA A 122 25.39 34.17 -21.99
N HIS A 123 25.64 32.99 -22.55
CA HIS A 123 24.75 32.30 -23.47
C HIS A 123 24.16 31.05 -22.81
N PHE A 124 22.87 30.83 -22.99
CA PHE A 124 22.15 29.69 -22.43
C PHE A 124 21.41 28.94 -23.53
N GLU A 125 21.64 27.63 -23.57
CA GLU A 125 20.85 26.65 -24.32
C GLU A 125 19.88 25.96 -23.37
N ILE A 126 18.61 25.94 -23.73
CA ILE A 126 17.54 25.33 -22.95
C ILE A 126 17.05 24.09 -23.69
N LEU A 127 16.89 23.01 -22.95
CA LEU A 127 16.10 21.84 -23.34
C LEU A 127 15.13 21.54 -22.21
N ALA A 128 13.88 21.21 -22.51
CA ALA A 128 12.88 20.86 -21.51
C ALA A 128 11.97 19.73 -22.00
N GLU A 129 11.64 18.81 -21.10
CA GLU A 129 10.59 17.81 -21.30
C GLU A 129 9.39 18.25 -20.46
N SER A 130 8.20 18.33 -21.05
CA SER A 130 6.97 18.71 -20.36
C SER A 130 5.87 17.68 -20.60
N TYR A 131 5.10 17.39 -19.57
CA TYR A 131 3.95 16.51 -19.65
C TYR A 131 2.71 17.26 -20.12
N ALA A 132 1.99 16.73 -21.11
CA ALA A 132 0.78 17.37 -21.65
C ALA A 132 -0.42 17.26 -20.70
N GLY A 133 -0.51 16.16 -19.93
CA GLY A 133 -1.66 15.86 -19.07
C GLY A 133 -2.50 14.68 -19.56
N HIS A 134 -3.54 14.37 -18.80
CA HIS A 134 -4.39 13.19 -19.01
C HIS A 134 -5.89 13.45 -18.85
N GLY A 135 -6.34 14.65 -19.23
CA GLY A 135 -7.75 15.00 -19.15
C GLY A 135 -8.26 15.19 -17.73
N PHE A 136 -9.58 15.19 -17.60
CA PHE A 136 -10.26 15.38 -16.32
C PHE A 136 -10.23 14.08 -15.51
N ILE A 137 -9.82 14.16 -14.24
CA ILE A 137 -9.96 13.06 -13.28
C ILE A 137 -10.82 13.54 -12.13
N SER A 138 -11.65 12.63 -11.63
CA SER A 138 -12.42 12.81 -10.42
C SER A 138 -12.23 11.64 -9.49
N VAL A 139 -12.34 11.94 -8.20
CA VAL A 139 -12.05 11.04 -7.09
C VAL A 139 -13.22 10.94 -6.11
N GLY A 140 -14.18 11.87 -6.17
CA GLY A 140 -15.32 11.93 -5.25
C GLY A 140 -16.59 12.35 -5.96
N GLU A 141 -17.33 11.37 -6.47
CA GLU A 141 -18.58 11.65 -7.19
C GLU A 141 -19.77 11.01 -6.50
N GLY A 142 -20.82 11.81 -6.40
CA GLY A 142 -22.12 11.36 -5.92
C GLY A 142 -22.87 10.55 -6.98
N PRO A 143 -24.19 10.42 -6.84
CA PRO A 143 -24.97 9.58 -7.73
C PRO A 143 -24.98 10.13 -9.16
N ILE A 144 -24.69 9.26 -10.13
CA ILE A 144 -24.73 9.61 -11.56
C ILE A 144 -26.16 9.44 -12.08
N ALA A 145 -26.70 10.49 -12.69
CA ALA A 145 -28.03 10.43 -13.30
C ALA A 145 -28.05 9.44 -14.48
N HIS A 146 -29.12 8.64 -14.57
CA HIS A 146 -29.29 7.66 -15.64
C HIS A 146 -29.10 8.28 -17.04
N GLY A 147 -28.23 7.67 -17.85
CA GLY A 147 -27.95 8.09 -19.23
C GLY A 147 -26.97 9.27 -19.36
N ARG A 148 -26.35 9.74 -18.27
CA ARG A 148 -25.26 10.72 -18.34
C ARG A 148 -23.89 10.04 -18.44
N THR A 149 -23.04 10.59 -19.30
CA THR A 149 -21.61 10.28 -19.32
C THR A 149 -20.94 10.94 -18.12
N TRP A 150 -20.19 10.15 -17.36
CA TRP A 150 -19.49 10.58 -16.16
C TRP A 150 -18.24 11.40 -16.50
N LEU A 151 -17.29 10.84 -17.26
CA LEU A 151 -16.12 11.60 -17.74
C LEU A 151 -16.46 12.42 -18.98
N PRO A 152 -16.10 13.71 -19.01
CA PRO A 152 -16.09 14.46 -20.26
C PRO A 152 -15.09 13.86 -21.25
N GLU A 153 -15.31 14.05 -22.54
CA GLU A 153 -14.33 13.67 -23.55
C GLU A 153 -13.02 14.43 -23.32
N THR A 154 -11.92 13.68 -23.29
CA THR A 154 -10.57 14.22 -23.19
C THR A 154 -10.29 15.13 -24.40
N PRO A 155 -9.90 16.40 -24.21
CA PRO A 155 -9.55 17.29 -25.31
C PRO A 155 -8.44 16.72 -26.19
N ALA A 156 -8.49 17.01 -27.51
CA ALA A 156 -7.46 16.57 -28.45
C ALA A 156 -6.07 17.13 -28.13
N GLN A 157 -6.01 18.30 -27.51
CA GLN A 157 -4.78 18.93 -27.01
C GLN A 157 -5.01 19.43 -25.59
N GLN A 158 -4.09 19.10 -24.69
CA GLN A 158 -4.21 19.27 -23.24
C GLN A 158 -3.53 20.55 -22.74
N ALA A 159 -2.45 20.97 -23.40
CA ALA A 159 -1.59 22.06 -22.94
C ALA A 159 -1.51 23.21 -23.96
N THR A 160 -1.14 24.39 -23.47
CA THR A 160 -0.92 25.59 -24.29
C THR A 160 0.37 26.27 -23.85
N LEU A 161 1.26 26.57 -24.81
CA LEU A 161 2.48 27.33 -24.51
C LEU A 161 2.13 28.74 -24.07
N GLY A 162 2.66 29.17 -22.92
CA GLY A 162 2.68 30.56 -22.50
C GLY A 162 3.91 31.30 -23.04
N ALA A 163 4.04 32.57 -22.68
CA ALA A 163 5.20 33.37 -23.03
C ALA A 163 6.36 33.01 -22.10
N SER A 164 7.34 32.25 -22.62
CA SER A 164 8.54 31.91 -21.86
C SER A 164 9.50 33.09 -21.85
N THR A 165 9.98 33.49 -20.67
CA THR A 165 10.81 34.68 -20.49
C THR A 165 12.02 34.38 -19.61
N TYR A 166 13.07 35.17 -19.77
CA TYR A 166 14.18 35.24 -18.81
C TYR A 166 14.27 36.66 -18.27
N GLY A 167 14.76 36.80 -17.03
CA GLY A 167 14.71 38.09 -16.37
C GLY A 167 15.48 38.18 -15.07
N ILE A 168 15.48 39.39 -14.51
CA ILE A 168 16.10 39.70 -13.22
C ILE A 168 15.17 39.24 -12.10
N TRP A 169 15.73 38.55 -11.12
CA TRP A 169 15.08 38.29 -9.84
C TRP A 169 15.56 39.30 -8.79
N ASP A 170 14.68 40.18 -8.36
CA ASP A 170 14.98 41.23 -7.39
C ASP A 170 14.99 40.68 -5.96
N GLU A 171 16.13 40.12 -5.57
CA GLU A 171 16.33 39.46 -4.28
C GLU A 171 15.99 40.35 -3.07
N THR A 172 16.30 41.64 -3.14
CA THR A 172 15.97 42.58 -2.06
C THR A 172 14.46 42.77 -1.89
N VAL A 173 13.72 42.83 -2.99
CA VAL A 173 12.26 42.98 -2.98
C VAL A 173 11.61 41.69 -2.47
N PHE A 174 12.07 40.53 -2.95
CA PHE A 174 11.63 39.23 -2.44
C PHE A 174 11.83 39.09 -0.94
N GLN A 175 13.00 39.46 -0.44
CA GLN A 175 13.29 39.36 1.00
C GLN A 175 12.48 40.34 1.84
N LEU A 176 12.18 41.55 1.33
CA LEU A 176 11.23 42.46 1.97
C LEU A 176 9.81 41.87 1.97
N TRP A 177 9.36 41.30 0.85
CA TRP A 177 8.05 40.65 0.78
C TRP A 177 7.94 39.54 1.83
N MET A 178 8.93 38.66 1.95
CA MET A 178 8.98 37.62 2.98
C MET A 178 8.94 38.19 4.41
N ASP A 179 9.63 39.31 4.67
CA ASP A 179 9.61 40.00 5.97
C ASP A 179 8.19 40.50 6.29
N VAL A 180 7.51 41.11 5.32
CA VAL A 180 6.14 41.63 5.43
C VAL A 180 5.12 40.51 5.60
N ASP A 181 5.22 39.45 4.78
CA ASP A 181 4.31 38.31 4.78
C ASP A 181 4.39 37.56 6.11
N THR A 182 5.60 37.26 6.58
CA THR A 182 5.85 36.59 7.87
C THR A 182 5.18 37.36 9.02
N LEU A 183 5.42 38.67 9.09
CA LEU A 183 4.85 39.51 10.16
C LEU A 183 3.34 39.62 10.04
N TRP A 184 2.79 39.68 8.83
CA TRP A 184 1.36 39.72 8.59
C TRP A 184 0.67 38.42 9.04
N GLU A 185 1.18 37.26 8.61
CA GLU A 185 0.64 35.95 9.00
C GLU A 185 0.73 35.72 10.52
N LEU A 186 1.85 36.12 11.16
CA LEU A 186 1.95 36.12 12.62
C LEU A 186 0.89 37.03 13.25
N ARG A 187 0.78 38.27 12.78
CA ARG A 187 -0.14 39.28 13.33
C ARG A 187 -1.59 38.80 13.32
N GLU A 188 -2.02 38.09 12.28
CA GLU A 188 -3.38 37.54 12.19
C GLU A 188 -3.67 36.44 13.22
N MET A 189 -2.63 35.84 13.81
CA MET A 189 -2.76 34.77 14.80
C MET A 189 -2.61 35.22 16.25
N LEU A 190 -2.14 36.46 16.47
CA LEU A 190 -1.97 37.06 17.78
C LEU A 190 -3.29 37.65 18.31
N ASP A 191 -3.36 37.82 19.64
CA ASP A 191 -4.40 38.63 20.25
C ASP A 191 -4.27 40.08 19.74
N PRO A 192 -5.31 40.65 19.09
CA PRO A 192 -5.28 42.02 18.57
C PRO A 192 -5.06 43.11 19.64
N THR A 193 -5.19 42.76 20.92
CA THR A 193 -4.95 43.65 22.07
C THR A 193 -3.55 43.50 22.66
N SER A 194 -2.75 42.55 22.19
CA SER A 194 -1.38 42.35 22.65
C SER A 194 -0.44 43.47 22.22
N LEU A 195 0.56 43.79 23.08
CA LEU A 195 1.63 44.74 22.73
C LEU A 195 2.39 44.30 21.48
N ARG A 196 2.58 42.99 21.33
CA ARG A 196 3.25 42.40 20.17
C ARG A 196 2.53 42.70 18.85
N ALA A 197 1.20 42.57 18.83
CA ALA A 197 0.41 42.90 17.65
C ALA A 197 0.49 44.41 17.32
N ASP A 198 0.48 45.28 18.32
CA ASP A 198 0.59 46.74 18.14
C ASP A 198 1.97 47.16 17.58
N GLU A 199 3.05 46.56 18.07
CA GLU A 199 4.42 46.76 17.57
C GLU A 199 4.57 46.35 16.09
N ILE A 200 3.99 45.19 15.72
CA ILE A 200 3.99 44.71 14.34
C ILE A 200 3.13 45.63 13.45
N ASP A 201 1.92 45.98 13.90
CA ASP A 201 1.03 46.89 13.18
C ASP A 201 1.72 48.25 12.93
N ALA A 202 2.46 48.79 13.90
CA ALA A 202 3.24 50.02 13.71
C ALA A 202 4.37 49.87 12.68
N ALA A 203 5.14 48.78 12.76
CA ALA A 203 6.25 48.51 11.84
C ALA A 203 5.77 48.34 10.39
N LEU A 204 4.67 47.61 10.18
CA LEU A 204 4.10 47.41 8.84
C LEU A 204 3.54 48.69 8.25
N LYS A 205 2.90 49.56 9.05
CA LYS A 205 2.47 50.90 8.58
C LYS A 205 3.65 51.73 8.09
N GLU A 206 4.70 51.81 8.90
CA GLU A 206 5.91 52.57 8.55
C GLU A 206 6.61 52.00 7.32
N MET A 207 6.65 50.68 7.14
CA MET A 207 7.14 50.05 5.91
C MET A 207 6.41 50.60 4.67
N THR A 208 5.08 50.68 4.70
CA THR A 208 4.32 51.22 3.56
C THR A 208 4.57 52.70 3.28
N LEU A 209 5.17 53.44 4.23
CA LEU A 209 5.56 54.84 4.06
C LEU A 209 6.99 54.99 3.52
N LEU A 210 7.84 53.98 3.74
CA LEU A 210 9.24 53.96 3.30
C LEU A 210 9.40 53.40 1.87
N VAL A 211 8.49 52.52 1.45
CA VAL A 211 8.56 51.85 0.15
C VAL A 211 7.63 52.50 -0.85
N ASP A 212 8.22 53.17 -1.83
CA ASP A 212 7.53 53.65 -3.02
C ASP A 212 7.68 52.62 -4.15
N VAL A 213 6.61 51.86 -4.40
CA VAL A 213 6.56 50.82 -5.44
C VAL A 213 6.45 51.38 -6.86
N GLU A 214 6.15 52.68 -7.00
CA GLU A 214 6.07 53.36 -8.29
C GLU A 214 7.39 54.06 -8.66
N ALA A 215 8.34 54.14 -7.71
CA ALA A 215 9.63 54.77 -7.91
C ALA A 215 10.55 53.97 -8.85
N PRO A 216 11.54 54.62 -9.49
CA PRO A 216 12.58 53.92 -10.25
C PRO A 216 13.29 52.85 -9.40
N ARG A 217 13.73 51.76 -10.04
CA ARG A 217 14.29 50.57 -9.35
C ARG A 217 15.31 50.90 -8.27
N ALA A 218 16.26 51.82 -8.52
CA ALA A 218 17.27 52.17 -7.53
C ALA A 218 16.67 52.78 -6.25
N GLU A 219 15.62 53.60 -6.39
CA GLU A 219 14.90 54.20 -5.27
C GLU A 219 14.00 53.17 -4.57
N LEU A 220 13.32 52.29 -5.34
CA LEU A 220 12.56 51.16 -4.80
C LEU A 220 13.46 50.25 -3.94
N LEU A 221 14.64 49.88 -4.44
CA LEU A 221 15.59 49.02 -3.72
C LEU A 221 16.13 49.71 -2.46
N ALA A 222 16.42 51.00 -2.52
CA ALA A 222 16.83 51.77 -1.34
C ALA A 222 15.72 51.86 -0.29
N GLY A 223 14.48 52.11 -0.71
CA GLY A 223 13.30 52.11 0.16
C GLY A 223 13.03 50.72 0.76
N ALA A 224 13.23 49.66 -0.03
CA ALA A 224 13.09 48.30 0.43
C ALA A 224 14.11 47.94 1.52
N LEU A 225 15.39 48.31 1.34
CA LEU A 225 16.41 48.13 2.38
C LEU A 225 16.06 48.89 3.67
N ALA A 226 15.66 50.16 3.55
CA ALA A 226 15.26 50.96 4.71
C ALA A 226 14.03 50.38 5.44
N ALA A 227 13.06 49.85 4.69
CA ALA A 227 11.92 49.14 5.25
C ALA A 227 12.32 47.87 5.98
N ARG A 228 13.23 47.07 5.41
CA ARG A 228 13.74 45.86 6.09
C ARG A 228 14.46 46.19 7.39
N ASP A 229 15.26 47.25 7.41
CA ASP A 229 15.89 47.75 8.65
C ASP A 229 14.83 48.16 9.69
N ARG A 230 13.71 48.76 9.25
CA ARG A 230 12.59 49.11 10.13
C ARG A 230 11.82 47.89 10.66
N LEU A 231 11.69 46.82 9.87
CA LEU A 231 11.03 45.58 10.28
C LEU A 231 11.93 44.69 11.16
N ARG A 232 13.25 44.86 11.09
CA ARG A 232 14.24 44.03 11.81
C ARG A 232 13.95 43.89 13.31
N PRO A 233 13.68 44.95 14.11
CA PRO A 233 13.48 44.80 15.55
C PRO A 233 12.26 43.94 15.91
N VAL A 234 11.21 43.97 15.09
CA VAL A 234 10.04 43.12 15.33
C VAL A 234 10.27 41.69 14.86
N LEU A 235 11.08 41.46 13.82
CA LEU A 235 11.48 40.10 13.40
C LEU A 235 12.48 39.43 14.36
N ASP A 236 13.37 40.19 14.99
CA ASP A 236 14.41 39.66 15.88
C ASP A 236 13.91 39.36 17.30
N ALA A 237 12.66 39.70 17.63
CA ALA A 237 12.10 39.41 18.94
C ALA A 237 11.92 37.90 19.14
N THR A 238 12.48 37.36 20.23
CA THR A 238 12.53 35.91 20.48
C THR A 238 11.49 35.41 21.48
N ASN A 239 11.17 34.12 21.46
CA ASN A 239 10.29 33.52 22.46
C ASN A 239 10.92 33.43 23.86
N GLY A 240 10.06 33.21 24.86
CA GLY A 240 10.48 32.74 26.19
C GLY A 240 10.73 31.22 26.23
N THR A 241 11.25 30.73 27.36
CA THR A 241 11.68 29.32 27.53
C THR A 241 10.57 28.28 27.42
N SER A 242 9.30 28.68 27.50
CA SER A 242 8.13 27.80 27.40
C SER A 242 7.65 27.58 25.97
N ALA A 243 8.29 28.18 24.96
CA ALA A 243 7.87 27.99 23.58
C ALA A 243 8.08 26.55 23.11
N PRO A 244 7.09 25.96 22.44
CA PRO A 244 7.21 24.63 21.85
C PRO A 244 8.21 24.59 20.70
N LEU A 245 8.59 23.40 20.27
CA LEU A 245 9.58 23.17 19.22
C LEU A 245 9.04 22.25 18.12
N LEU A 246 9.04 22.71 16.88
CA LEU A 246 8.72 21.93 15.70
C LEU A 246 10.02 21.47 15.01
N TRP A 247 10.12 20.17 14.73
CA TRP A 247 11.25 19.54 14.06
C TRP A 247 10.91 19.37 12.59
N GLY A 248 11.43 20.29 11.77
CA GLY A 248 11.16 20.33 10.34
C GLY A 248 12.19 19.58 9.50
N PHE A 249 11.72 18.98 8.43
CA PHE A 249 12.54 18.49 7.32
C PHE A 249 11.72 18.57 6.04
N GLY A 250 12.39 18.81 4.92
CA GLY A 250 11.72 18.78 3.63
C GLY A 250 11.23 17.38 3.31
N HIS A 251 10.06 17.29 2.69
CA HIS A 251 9.46 16.03 2.28
C HIS A 251 8.68 16.24 0.98
N ALA A 252 8.66 15.22 0.13
CA ALA A 252 7.82 15.16 -1.05
C ALA A 252 7.32 13.74 -1.19
N HIS A 253 6.10 13.50 -0.71
CA HIS A 253 5.40 12.26 -0.97
C HIS A 253 5.15 12.14 -2.48
N ILE A 254 5.46 10.99 -3.07
CA ILE A 254 5.27 10.74 -4.50
C ILE A 254 4.58 9.40 -4.64
N ASP A 255 3.30 9.42 -5.03
CA ASP A 255 2.61 8.17 -5.29
C ASP A 255 3.22 7.45 -6.50
N VAL A 256 3.68 6.21 -6.30
CA VAL A 256 4.28 5.44 -7.40
C VAL A 256 3.28 5.22 -8.54
N ALA A 257 2.00 5.16 -8.21
CA ALA A 257 0.88 5.34 -9.12
C ALA A 257 -0.38 5.75 -8.32
N TRP A 258 -1.15 6.68 -8.86
CA TRP A 258 -2.44 7.10 -8.30
C TRP A 258 -3.37 7.65 -9.40
N LEU A 259 -3.32 8.96 -9.64
CA LEU A 259 -4.03 9.64 -10.72
C LEU A 259 -3.19 9.74 -12.00
N TRP A 260 -2.05 9.06 -12.02
CA TRP A 260 -1.13 8.94 -13.15
C TRP A 260 -0.50 7.53 -13.16
N PRO A 261 -0.03 7.05 -14.32
CA PRO A 261 0.64 5.76 -14.43
C PRO A 261 2.06 5.80 -13.84
N ILE A 262 2.63 4.62 -13.58
CA ILE A 262 4.00 4.43 -13.07
C ILE A 262 5.03 5.16 -13.94
N GLN A 263 4.81 5.16 -15.25
CA GLN A 263 5.68 5.84 -16.22
C GLN A 263 5.78 7.36 -15.98
N GLU A 264 4.72 8.00 -15.47
CA GLU A 264 4.76 9.42 -15.12
C GLU A 264 5.52 9.65 -13.81
N THR A 265 5.37 8.74 -12.84
CA THR A 265 6.09 8.78 -11.57
C THR A 265 7.60 8.79 -11.77
N GLN A 266 8.13 8.01 -12.73
CA GLN A 266 9.55 8.03 -13.09
C GLN A 266 10.05 9.46 -13.39
N ARG A 267 9.24 10.25 -14.11
CA ARG A 267 9.53 11.64 -14.44
C ARG A 267 9.28 12.58 -13.27
N LYS A 268 8.18 12.41 -12.51
CA LYS A 268 7.89 13.16 -11.27
C LYS A 268 9.03 13.05 -10.25
N THR A 269 9.61 11.87 -10.15
CA THR A 269 10.77 11.60 -9.30
C THR A 269 11.96 12.47 -9.71
N ALA A 270 12.34 12.43 -11.00
CA ALA A 270 13.43 13.25 -11.50
C ALA A 270 13.18 14.75 -11.31
N ARG A 271 11.95 15.22 -11.59
CA ARG A 271 11.54 16.62 -11.41
C ARG A 271 11.70 17.07 -9.96
N THR A 272 11.19 16.27 -9.03
CA THR A 272 11.23 16.56 -7.60
C THR A 272 12.68 16.63 -7.11
N PHE A 273 13.47 15.57 -7.32
CA PHE A 273 14.87 15.57 -6.88
C PHE A 273 15.68 16.71 -7.50
N SER A 274 15.47 17.02 -8.78
CA SER A 274 16.15 18.14 -9.44
C SER A 274 15.89 19.48 -8.74
N ASN A 275 14.62 19.79 -8.40
CA ASN A 275 14.26 21.00 -7.65
C ASN A 275 14.88 21.02 -6.25
N GLN A 276 14.81 19.90 -5.53
CA GLN A 276 15.33 19.82 -4.17
C GLN A 276 16.86 19.98 -4.14
N LEU A 277 17.57 19.42 -5.13
CA LEU A 277 19.01 19.61 -5.27
C LEU A 277 19.37 21.07 -5.59
N ALA A 278 18.62 21.75 -6.47
CA ALA A 278 18.83 23.16 -6.76
C ALA A 278 18.64 24.05 -5.52
N LEU A 279 17.62 23.77 -4.70
CA LEU A 279 17.40 24.49 -3.45
C LEU A 279 18.53 24.26 -2.43
N MET A 280 19.11 23.06 -2.36
CA MET A 280 20.24 22.77 -1.47
C MET A 280 21.51 23.57 -1.82
N GLU A 281 21.64 24.06 -3.06
CA GLU A 281 22.74 24.93 -3.45
C GLU A 281 22.57 26.35 -2.88
N GLU A 282 21.32 26.80 -2.69
CA GLU A 282 21.00 28.12 -2.14
C GLU A 282 20.79 28.12 -0.61
N TYR A 283 20.40 26.99 -0.04
CA TYR A 283 20.05 26.82 1.38
C TYR A 283 20.88 25.68 2.00
N PRO A 284 22.10 25.96 2.51
CA PRO A 284 23.00 24.92 3.03
C PRO A 284 22.48 24.19 4.29
N GLU A 285 21.53 24.76 5.02
CA GLU A 285 20.89 24.12 6.17
C GLU A 285 19.74 23.17 5.77
N TYR A 286 19.34 23.17 4.50
CA TYR A 286 18.19 22.42 4.03
C TYR A 286 18.49 20.92 3.99
N ILE A 287 17.57 20.12 4.55
CA ILE A 287 17.59 18.66 4.45
C ILE A 287 16.23 18.15 3.94
N PHE A 288 16.27 17.09 3.14
CA PHE A 288 15.12 16.53 2.42
C PHE A 288 15.03 15.02 2.62
N LEU A 289 13.88 14.53 3.06
CA LEU A 289 13.56 13.10 3.18
C LEU A 289 12.89 12.60 1.90
N GLN A 290 13.34 11.46 1.40
CA GLN A 290 12.58 10.64 0.45
C GLN A 290 12.65 9.15 0.85
N SER A 291 11.48 8.52 0.93
CA SER A 291 11.20 7.28 1.68
C SER A 291 11.37 5.98 0.91
N GLU A 292 10.99 5.97 -0.36
CA GLU A 292 10.80 4.75 -1.13
C GLU A 292 12.05 4.35 -1.92
N ALA A 293 12.54 3.11 -1.74
CA ALA A 293 13.67 2.59 -2.50
C ALA A 293 13.38 2.55 -4.02
N GLN A 294 12.14 2.27 -4.41
CA GLN A 294 11.70 2.20 -5.80
C GLN A 294 11.93 3.50 -6.58
N LEU A 295 11.75 4.66 -5.94
CA LEU A 295 11.98 5.97 -6.58
C LEU A 295 13.47 6.18 -6.90
N TYR A 296 14.35 5.79 -5.99
CA TYR A 296 15.80 5.81 -6.24
C TYR A 296 16.20 4.80 -7.33
N ALA A 297 15.54 3.65 -7.39
CA ALA A 297 15.77 2.67 -8.45
C ALA A 297 15.38 3.23 -9.84
N TYR A 298 14.28 3.98 -9.94
CA TYR A 298 13.93 4.71 -11.17
C TYR A 298 15.00 5.73 -11.56
N LEU A 299 15.47 6.55 -10.61
CA LEU A 299 16.56 7.49 -10.90
C LEU A 299 17.82 6.78 -11.40
N LYS A 300 18.22 5.69 -10.75
CA LYS A 300 19.40 4.92 -11.13
C LYS A 300 19.32 4.40 -12.57
N HIS A 301 18.15 3.98 -13.01
CA HIS A 301 17.93 3.44 -14.34
C HIS A 301 17.75 4.55 -15.40
N ASP A 302 16.87 5.51 -15.13
CA ASP A 302 16.41 6.48 -16.12
C ASP A 302 17.30 7.74 -16.15
N TYR A 303 17.78 8.21 -14.99
CA TYR A 303 18.51 9.47 -14.80
C TYR A 303 19.84 9.29 -14.02
N PRO A 304 20.81 8.52 -14.53
CA PRO A 304 22.02 8.15 -13.79
C PRO A 304 22.86 9.35 -13.31
N ASP A 305 22.94 10.43 -14.09
CA ASP A 305 23.67 11.64 -13.69
C ASP A 305 23.01 12.35 -12.50
N LEU A 306 21.67 12.40 -12.48
CA LEU A 306 20.91 12.91 -11.34
C LEU A 306 21.08 12.00 -10.12
N TYR A 307 21.04 10.69 -10.32
CA TYR A 307 21.24 9.70 -9.26
C TYR A 307 22.59 9.87 -8.56
N GLU A 308 23.69 10.09 -9.29
CA GLU A 308 24.99 10.33 -8.67
C GLU A 308 25.06 11.65 -7.89
N ARG A 309 24.38 12.72 -8.35
CA ARG A 309 24.23 13.96 -7.57
C ARG A 309 23.44 13.74 -6.28
N VAL A 310 22.36 12.96 -6.35
CA VAL A 310 21.56 12.57 -5.18
C VAL A 310 22.41 11.78 -4.19
N LYS A 311 23.20 10.80 -4.65
CA LYS A 311 24.13 10.04 -3.80
C LYS A 311 25.12 10.93 -3.06
N GLU A 312 25.64 11.95 -3.72
CA GLU A 312 26.53 12.91 -3.07
C GLU A 312 25.83 13.73 -1.99
N ARG A 313 24.57 14.12 -2.22
CA ARG A 313 23.76 14.78 -1.19
C ARG A 313 23.35 13.85 -0.05
N ILE A 314 23.20 12.55 -0.30
CA ILE A 314 23.02 11.55 0.76
C ILE A 314 24.28 11.46 1.63
N ARG A 315 25.47 11.34 1.02
CA ARG A 315 26.76 11.27 1.76
C ARG A 315 27.01 12.50 2.62
N SER A 316 26.60 13.68 2.14
CA SER A 316 26.73 14.93 2.89
C SER A 316 25.61 15.19 3.91
N GLY A 317 24.59 14.33 3.97
CA GLY A 317 23.49 14.41 4.93
C GLY A 317 22.38 15.42 4.58
N HIS A 318 22.39 15.98 3.37
CA HIS A 318 21.33 16.89 2.90
C HIS A 318 20.13 16.14 2.33
N VAL A 319 20.35 14.99 1.70
CA VAL A 319 19.26 14.06 1.37
C VAL A 319 19.28 12.94 2.40
N ILE A 320 18.12 12.71 3.03
CA ILE A 320 17.89 11.66 4.00
C ILE A 320 17.22 10.51 3.23
N ALA A 321 17.98 9.44 3.02
CA ALA A 321 17.48 8.19 2.43
C ALA A 321 17.05 7.25 3.57
N GLU A 322 15.81 7.40 4.03
CA GLU A 322 15.23 6.70 5.19
C GLU A 322 13.75 6.47 4.92
N GLY A 323 13.18 5.35 5.37
CA GLY A 323 11.83 4.92 4.98
C GLY A 323 11.71 3.43 4.74
N ALA A 324 12.83 2.70 4.79
CA ALA A 324 13.01 1.24 4.98
C ALA A 324 12.38 0.27 3.97
N ALA A 325 11.16 0.53 3.48
CA ALA A 325 10.41 -0.33 2.60
C ALA A 325 10.78 -0.11 1.12
N TRP A 326 10.40 -1.05 0.26
CA TRP A 326 10.66 -0.97 -1.17
C TRP A 326 9.81 0.12 -1.83
N VAL A 327 8.52 0.13 -1.48
CA VAL A 327 7.56 1.23 -1.70
C VAL A 327 6.92 1.61 -0.35
N GLU A 328 5.94 2.51 -0.33
CA GLU A 328 5.03 2.75 0.82
C GLU A 328 3.79 1.82 0.68
N PRO A 329 3.81 0.58 1.24
CA PRO A 329 2.81 -0.44 0.96
C PRO A 329 1.53 -0.28 1.78
N ASP A 330 0.40 -0.76 1.25
CA ASP A 330 -0.74 -1.10 2.12
C ASP A 330 -0.32 -2.12 3.19
N THR A 331 -0.90 -2.05 4.38
CA THR A 331 -0.52 -2.92 5.49
C THR A 331 -1.63 -3.85 5.98
N ASN A 332 -2.80 -3.83 5.32
CA ASN A 332 -3.94 -4.66 5.68
C ASN A 332 -4.09 -5.88 4.76
N VAL A 333 -3.89 -5.70 3.46
CA VAL A 333 -4.11 -6.69 2.41
C VAL A 333 -2.89 -7.59 2.20
N PRO A 334 -1.64 -7.10 2.12
CA PRO A 334 -0.48 -7.97 1.90
C PRO A 334 -0.31 -9.03 2.98
N SER A 335 0.25 -10.18 2.60
CA SER A 335 0.65 -11.21 3.55
C SER A 335 1.77 -10.72 4.48
N GLY A 336 1.93 -11.39 5.63
CA GLY A 336 3.03 -11.07 6.55
C GLY A 336 4.40 -11.25 5.89
N GLU A 337 4.52 -12.23 4.98
CA GLU A 337 5.76 -12.46 4.24
C GLU A 337 6.06 -11.31 3.30
N SER A 338 5.07 -10.81 2.55
CA SER A 338 5.24 -9.64 1.69
C SER A 338 5.67 -8.40 2.46
N LEU A 339 5.11 -8.14 3.65
CA LEU A 339 5.54 -7.03 4.51
C LEU A 339 7.01 -7.18 4.96
N ILE A 340 7.47 -8.40 5.23
CA ILE A 340 8.90 -8.63 5.49
C ILE A 340 9.73 -8.40 4.23
N ARG A 341 9.26 -8.83 3.05
CA ARG A 341 9.95 -8.62 1.76
C ARG A 341 10.07 -7.14 1.41
N GLN A 342 9.07 -6.31 1.73
CA GLN A 342 9.17 -4.85 1.61
C GLN A 342 10.42 -4.33 2.32
N PHE A 343 10.67 -4.76 3.56
CA PHE A 343 11.85 -4.35 4.32
C PHE A 343 13.15 -5.02 3.86
N ILE A 344 13.12 -6.28 3.42
CA ILE A 344 14.31 -6.94 2.86
C ILE A 344 14.81 -6.17 1.64
N HIS A 345 13.95 -5.94 0.65
CA HIS A 345 14.36 -5.29 -0.59
C HIS A 345 14.65 -3.80 -0.38
N GLY A 346 13.84 -3.10 0.40
CA GLY A 346 14.04 -1.68 0.72
C GLY A 346 15.34 -1.44 1.50
N LYS A 347 15.51 -2.06 2.68
CA LYS A 347 16.71 -1.85 3.52
C LYS A 347 17.98 -2.33 2.81
N ARG A 348 17.92 -3.43 2.06
CA ARG A 348 19.07 -3.90 1.27
C ARG A 348 19.46 -2.87 0.22
N PHE A 349 18.49 -2.29 -0.49
CA PHE A 349 18.77 -1.23 -1.46
C PHE A 349 19.46 -0.02 -0.81
N PHE A 350 18.92 0.51 0.29
CA PHE A 350 19.52 1.65 1.00
C PHE A 350 20.93 1.33 1.53
N LYS A 351 21.14 0.12 2.05
CA LYS A 351 22.44 -0.33 2.57
C LYS A 351 23.46 -0.52 1.45
N ASP A 352 23.10 -1.21 0.37
CA ASP A 352 24.01 -1.56 -0.73
C ASP A 352 24.36 -0.33 -1.57
N GLU A 353 23.41 0.58 -1.81
CA GLU A 353 23.62 1.76 -2.67
C GLU A 353 24.20 2.96 -1.93
N PHE A 354 23.83 3.15 -0.66
CA PHE A 354 24.14 4.38 0.09
C PHE A 354 24.86 4.14 1.42
N GLY A 355 24.98 2.89 1.88
CA GLY A 355 25.55 2.58 3.18
C GLY A 355 24.66 3.00 4.36
N VAL A 356 23.35 3.18 4.12
CA VAL A 356 22.39 3.62 5.14
C VAL A 356 21.65 2.43 5.73
N ASP A 357 21.66 2.31 7.05
CA ASP A 357 20.83 1.34 7.79
C ASP A 357 19.58 2.02 8.34
N CYS A 358 18.49 1.93 7.59
CA CYS A 358 17.20 2.52 7.92
C CYS A 358 16.66 2.09 9.30
N GLN A 359 16.23 3.02 10.14
CA GLN A 359 15.67 2.72 11.46
C GLN A 359 14.18 3.10 11.61
N ILE A 360 13.63 3.80 10.62
CA ILE A 360 12.27 4.33 10.63
C ILE A 360 11.46 3.64 9.54
N PHE A 361 10.30 3.11 9.92
CA PHE A 361 9.25 2.85 8.94
C PHE A 361 8.44 4.13 8.76
N TRP A 362 8.57 4.74 7.58
CA TRP A 362 7.88 5.98 7.22
C TRP A 362 6.72 5.65 6.31
N GLU A 363 5.50 5.81 6.81
CA GLU A 363 4.28 5.38 6.13
C GLU A 363 3.16 6.41 6.35
N PRO A 364 3.26 7.61 5.73
CA PRO A 364 2.35 8.72 5.99
C PRO A 364 0.91 8.47 5.52
N ASP A 365 0.70 7.83 4.36
CA ASP A 365 -0.59 7.87 3.65
C ASP A 365 -1.42 6.58 3.61
N VAL A 366 -0.99 5.51 4.31
CA VAL A 366 -1.68 4.21 4.30
C VAL A 366 -3.01 4.19 5.06
N PHE A 367 -3.96 3.43 4.51
CA PHE A 367 -5.35 3.31 4.98
C PHE A 367 -5.52 2.34 6.17
N GLY A 368 -4.76 2.58 7.25
CA GLY A 368 -4.83 1.84 8.51
C GLY A 368 -3.72 0.81 8.69
N TYR A 369 -3.40 0.46 9.94
CA TYR A 369 -2.20 -0.31 10.26
C TYR A 369 -2.49 -1.58 11.05
N SER A 370 -2.03 -2.72 10.50
CA SER A 370 -2.17 -4.03 11.11
C SER A 370 -1.47 -4.11 12.48
N ALA A 371 -2.12 -4.81 13.41
CA ALA A 371 -1.61 -5.01 14.76
C ALA A 371 -0.38 -5.95 14.83
N ALA A 372 0.01 -6.57 13.71
CA ALA A 372 1.21 -7.38 13.58
C ALA A 372 2.47 -6.56 13.26
N LEU A 373 2.31 -5.32 12.77
CA LEU A 373 3.42 -4.50 12.29
C LEU A 373 4.53 -4.27 13.32
N PRO A 374 4.28 -3.97 14.61
CA PRO A 374 5.36 -3.77 15.58
C PRO A 374 6.34 -4.95 15.65
N GLN A 375 5.84 -6.18 15.58
CA GLN A 375 6.67 -7.39 15.54
C GLN A 375 7.48 -7.48 14.26
N ILE A 376 6.85 -7.25 13.10
CA ILE A 376 7.52 -7.31 11.79
C ILE A 376 8.62 -6.23 11.72
N MET A 377 8.30 -5.00 12.13
CA MET A 377 9.21 -3.87 12.19
C MET A 377 10.44 -4.19 13.05
N ARG A 378 10.24 -4.62 14.31
CA ARG A 378 11.35 -5.00 15.20
C ARG A 378 12.14 -6.19 14.66
N GLY A 379 11.45 -7.17 14.07
CA GLY A 379 12.07 -8.31 13.39
C GLY A 379 12.94 -7.89 12.21
N CYS A 380 12.64 -6.75 11.59
CA CYS A 380 13.42 -6.14 10.50
C CYS A 380 14.36 -5.00 10.97
N GLY A 381 14.63 -4.89 12.28
CA GLY A 381 15.55 -3.88 12.83
C GLY A 381 15.00 -2.46 12.93
N LEU A 382 13.73 -2.23 12.60
CA LEU A 382 13.08 -0.93 12.66
C LEU A 382 12.56 -0.65 14.07
N LYS A 383 12.88 0.53 14.61
CA LYS A 383 12.54 0.91 15.99
C LYS A 383 11.46 1.98 16.04
N TYR A 384 11.36 2.77 14.98
CA TYR A 384 10.54 3.97 14.92
C TYR A 384 9.49 3.87 13.80
N PHE A 385 8.33 4.47 14.04
CA PHE A 385 7.20 4.49 13.12
C PHE A 385 6.69 5.93 12.96
N GLY A 386 6.64 6.44 11.73
CA GLY A 386 6.10 7.76 11.41
C GLY A 386 4.92 7.64 10.46
N THR A 387 3.77 8.24 10.80
CA THR A 387 2.57 8.23 9.96
C THR A 387 1.68 9.47 10.15
N GLN A 388 0.65 9.63 9.32
CA GLN A 388 -0.32 10.73 9.37
C GLN A 388 -1.78 10.26 9.29
N LYS A 389 -2.09 9.29 8.41
CA LYS A 389 -3.46 9.03 7.94
C LYS A 389 -4.51 8.81 9.04
N ILE A 390 -4.11 8.26 10.18
CA ILE A 390 -4.97 8.07 11.36
C ILE A 390 -5.64 9.36 11.85
N MET A 391 -5.07 10.54 11.55
CA MET A 391 -5.62 11.85 11.91
C MET A 391 -6.81 12.28 11.03
N TRP A 392 -7.11 11.59 9.92
CA TRP A 392 -8.25 11.88 9.05
C TRP A 392 -9.55 11.31 9.63
N GLU A 393 -10.25 12.11 10.42
CA GLU A 393 -11.47 11.72 11.14
C GLU A 393 -12.72 12.42 10.59
N TYR A 394 -12.84 12.50 9.27
CA TYR A 394 -13.94 13.23 8.61
C TYR A 394 -15.31 12.51 8.66
N ASN A 395 -15.37 11.34 9.31
CA ASN A 395 -16.58 10.54 9.50
C ASN A 395 -17.19 10.70 10.92
N ALA A 396 -16.83 11.78 11.62
CA ALA A 396 -17.27 12.09 12.99
C ALA A 396 -16.84 11.07 14.07
N ALA A 397 -15.89 10.21 13.72
CA ALA A 397 -15.25 9.18 14.52
C ALA A 397 -14.68 9.67 15.87
N ASP A 398 -14.52 8.74 16.82
CA ASP A 398 -13.75 9.00 18.04
C ASP A 398 -12.29 9.29 17.69
N PRO A 399 -11.73 10.42 18.16
CA PRO A 399 -10.40 10.85 17.75
C PRO A 399 -9.28 9.99 18.34
N PHE A 400 -8.21 9.77 17.56
CA PHE A 400 -7.02 9.08 18.09
C PHE A 400 -6.35 9.92 19.19
N PRO A 401 -5.98 9.33 20.35
CA PRO A 401 -5.65 10.11 21.54
C PRO A 401 -4.23 10.71 21.57
N TYR A 402 -3.29 10.20 20.77
CA TYR A 402 -1.86 10.53 20.94
C TYR A 402 -1.21 11.05 19.65
N ASN A 403 -0.21 11.93 19.82
CA ASN A 403 0.75 12.22 18.75
C ASN A 403 2.02 11.39 18.92
N GLN A 404 2.42 11.10 20.17
CA GLN A 404 3.63 10.35 20.51
C GLN A 404 3.27 9.23 21.48
N PHE A 405 3.57 7.98 21.12
CA PHE A 405 3.26 6.82 21.97
C PHE A 405 4.17 5.63 21.66
N VAL A 406 4.25 4.69 22.61
CA VAL A 406 4.79 3.36 22.36
C VAL A 406 3.66 2.52 21.77
N TRP A 407 3.87 2.02 20.55
CA TRP A 407 2.93 1.14 19.87
C TRP A 407 3.30 -0.33 20.16
N GLU A 408 2.38 -1.03 20.81
CA GLU A 408 2.51 -2.44 21.17
C GLU A 408 1.66 -3.30 20.23
N GLY A 409 2.31 -4.26 19.56
CA GLY A 409 1.67 -5.22 18.67
C GLY A 409 0.94 -6.34 19.41
N VAL A 410 0.26 -7.22 18.67
CA VAL A 410 -0.54 -8.33 19.24
C VAL A 410 0.25 -9.36 20.06
N ASP A 411 1.55 -9.47 19.81
CA ASP A 411 2.49 -10.34 20.51
C ASP A 411 3.18 -9.66 21.71
N GLY A 412 2.90 -8.37 21.93
CA GLY A 412 3.54 -7.54 22.96
C GLY A 412 4.84 -6.87 22.52
N THR A 413 5.23 -6.96 21.23
CA THR A 413 6.40 -6.26 20.73
C THR A 413 6.14 -4.75 20.60
N GLU A 414 7.12 -3.93 20.96
CA GLU A 414 6.99 -2.47 21.05
C GLU A 414 7.86 -1.72 20.03
N VAL A 415 7.27 -0.69 19.40
CA VAL A 415 7.96 0.32 18.59
C VAL A 415 7.55 1.72 19.03
N TRP A 416 8.37 2.71 18.70
CA TRP A 416 8.12 4.11 19.04
C TRP A 416 7.42 4.80 17.89
N ALA A 417 6.24 5.38 18.13
CA ALA A 417 5.40 5.93 17.08
C ALA A 417 5.20 7.44 17.24
N HIS A 418 5.20 8.14 16.11
CA HIS A 418 4.75 9.51 15.99
C HIS A 418 3.70 9.64 14.89
N ILE A 419 2.54 10.22 15.23
CA ILE A 419 1.50 10.58 14.27
C ILE A 419 1.42 12.10 14.14
N PHE A 420 1.75 12.64 12.96
CA PHE A 420 1.61 14.06 12.60
C PHE A 420 0.29 14.32 11.86
N HIS A 421 -0.11 15.58 11.63
CA HIS A 421 -1.41 15.89 10.98
C HIS A 421 -1.31 16.09 9.47
N GLY A 422 -0.11 16.28 8.92
CA GLY A 422 0.15 16.42 7.49
C GLY A 422 1.59 16.03 7.17
N TYR A 423 1.84 15.56 5.95
CA TYR A 423 3.21 15.32 5.42
C TYR A 423 3.61 16.32 4.32
N SER A 424 2.72 17.27 4.05
CA SER A 424 2.86 18.36 3.08
C SER A 424 2.60 19.71 3.76
N TYR A 425 3.23 19.94 4.92
CA TYR A 425 3.00 21.18 5.67
C TYR A 425 3.55 22.40 4.92
N GLU A 426 2.79 23.49 4.95
CA GLU A 426 3.34 24.82 4.75
C GLU A 426 4.09 25.28 6.01
N THR A 427 5.00 26.23 5.85
CA THR A 427 5.85 26.72 6.97
C THR A 427 5.58 28.18 7.33
N SER A 428 4.51 28.79 6.80
CA SER A 428 4.11 30.13 7.17
C SER A 428 3.88 30.25 8.68
N PRO A 429 4.12 31.40 9.32
CA PRO A 429 3.88 31.58 10.75
C PRO A 429 2.47 31.17 11.20
N LYS A 430 1.47 31.45 10.35
CA LYS A 430 0.10 31.02 10.58
C LYS A 430 -0.01 29.51 10.67
N THR A 431 0.49 28.79 9.66
CA THR A 431 0.45 27.32 9.62
C THR A 431 1.22 26.69 10.78
N LEU A 432 2.37 27.23 11.17
CA LEU A 432 3.14 26.74 12.32
C LEU A 432 2.34 26.87 13.63
N ILE A 433 1.67 28.01 13.83
CA ILE A 433 0.83 28.25 15.01
C ILE A 433 -0.39 27.32 15.01
N GLU A 434 -1.07 27.16 13.86
CA GLU A 434 -2.21 26.26 13.69
C GLU A 434 -1.81 24.81 13.96
N THR A 435 -0.72 24.34 13.37
CA THR A 435 -0.18 22.98 13.60
C THR A 435 0.05 22.69 15.08
N TRP A 436 0.65 23.63 15.81
CA TRP A 436 0.82 23.48 17.25
C TRP A 436 -0.51 23.50 18.01
N ARG A 437 -1.43 24.39 17.64
CA ARG A 437 -2.76 24.52 18.26
C ARG A 437 -3.61 23.27 18.02
N ASP A 438 -3.49 22.61 16.88
CA ASP A 438 -4.35 21.51 16.45
C ASP A 438 -3.90 20.13 16.93
N ARG A 439 -2.66 20.02 17.44
CA ARG A 439 -2.11 18.76 17.98
C ARG A 439 -3.09 17.98 18.88
N ARG A 440 -3.18 16.65 18.78
CA ARG A 440 -4.09 15.84 19.62
C ARG A 440 -3.66 15.87 21.09
N GLN A 441 -2.38 15.62 21.32
CA GLN A 441 -1.82 15.51 22.65
C GLN A 441 -1.51 16.91 23.21
N LYS A 442 -2.40 17.44 24.05
CA LYS A 442 -2.24 18.79 24.62
C LYS A 442 -1.26 18.82 25.81
N ALA A 443 -1.18 17.74 26.58
CA ALA A 443 -0.33 17.58 27.75
C ALA A 443 0.89 16.68 27.45
N ASP A 444 1.95 16.81 28.23
CA ASP A 444 3.14 15.94 28.18
C ASP A 444 3.80 15.82 26.79
N THR A 445 3.69 16.88 25.98
CA THR A 445 4.43 17.01 24.74
C THR A 445 4.78 18.49 24.51
N ALA A 446 6.05 18.74 24.18
CA ALA A 446 6.58 20.07 23.87
C ALA A 446 7.15 20.13 22.45
N THR A 447 7.11 19.01 21.72
CA THR A 447 7.75 18.84 20.42
C THR A 447 6.82 18.16 19.42
N LEU A 448 6.90 18.49 18.13
CA LEU A 448 6.22 17.77 17.05
C LEU A 448 7.10 17.72 15.81
N MET A 449 6.94 16.69 14.99
CA MET A 449 7.48 16.70 13.63
C MET A 449 6.71 17.66 12.73
N LEU A 450 7.41 18.25 11.75
CA LEU A 450 6.90 19.13 10.72
C LEU A 450 7.50 18.73 9.35
N PRO A 451 7.10 17.60 8.76
CA PRO A 451 7.43 17.30 7.36
C PRO A 451 6.79 18.34 6.42
N PHE A 452 7.60 19.17 5.76
CA PHE A 452 7.11 20.29 4.96
C PHE A 452 7.47 20.15 3.48
N GLY A 453 6.65 20.72 2.61
CA GLY A 453 6.76 20.61 1.15
C GLY A 453 5.44 20.25 0.49
N TYR A 454 5.45 20.13 -0.83
CA TYR A 454 4.32 19.63 -1.61
C TYR A 454 4.54 18.15 -1.97
N GLY A 455 3.48 17.35 -1.81
CA GLY A 455 3.49 15.91 -2.01
C GLY A 455 2.35 15.40 -2.90
N ASP A 456 1.95 14.15 -2.68
CA ASP A 456 1.03 13.30 -3.46
C ASP A 456 1.53 13.02 -4.87
N GLY A 457 1.91 14.05 -5.63
CA GLY A 457 2.51 13.93 -6.97
C GLY A 457 3.92 14.49 -7.10
N GLY A 458 4.62 14.69 -5.98
CA GLY A 458 5.92 15.33 -5.90
C GLY A 458 5.89 16.87 -5.86
N GLY A 459 6.97 17.48 -6.34
CA GLY A 459 7.22 18.94 -6.26
C GLY A 459 8.19 19.27 -5.14
N GLY A 460 7.86 18.90 -3.90
CA GLY A 460 8.69 19.10 -2.72
C GLY A 460 8.71 20.52 -2.17
N VAL A 461 9.80 20.90 -1.52
CA VAL A 461 9.93 22.17 -0.79
C VAL A 461 10.11 23.34 -1.74
N THR A 462 9.58 24.51 -1.40
CA THR A 462 9.86 25.76 -2.10
C THR A 462 10.78 26.70 -1.33
N ARG A 463 11.27 27.72 -2.05
CA ARG A 463 12.12 28.77 -1.50
C ARG A 463 11.44 29.55 -0.38
N GLU A 464 10.16 29.89 -0.56
CA GLU A 464 9.35 30.63 0.42
C GLU A 464 9.26 29.86 1.74
N GLN A 465 9.08 28.53 1.66
CA GLN A 465 8.96 27.70 2.86
C GLN A 465 10.23 27.74 3.71
N LEU A 466 11.41 27.68 3.09
CA LEU A 466 12.69 27.79 3.79
C LEU A 466 12.90 29.19 4.38
N GLU A 467 12.49 30.23 3.66
CA GLU A 467 12.58 31.62 4.12
C GLU A 467 11.66 31.92 5.31
N TYR A 468 10.47 31.32 5.36
CA TYR A 468 9.61 31.37 6.56
C TYR A 468 10.25 30.68 7.75
N LEU A 469 10.86 29.50 7.56
CA LEU A 469 11.53 28.77 8.65
C LEU A 469 12.72 29.55 9.21
N ARG A 470 13.54 30.17 8.36
CA ARG A 470 14.64 31.06 8.78
C ARG A 470 14.14 32.18 9.69
N ARG A 471 13.04 32.84 9.31
CA ARG A 471 12.42 33.93 10.09
C ARG A 471 11.72 33.43 11.34
N SER A 472 11.18 32.21 11.32
CA SER A 472 10.37 31.64 12.40
C SER A 472 11.16 30.78 13.38
N ARG A 473 12.49 30.65 13.21
CA ARG A 473 13.36 29.80 14.06
C ARG A 473 13.09 29.97 15.56
N ASP A 474 12.97 31.23 16.00
CA ASP A 474 12.58 31.55 17.38
C ASP A 474 11.73 32.84 17.45
N LEU A 475 10.92 33.13 16.44
CA LEU A 475 10.14 34.36 16.38
C LEU A 475 9.08 34.41 17.49
N GLN A 476 9.08 35.48 18.28
CA GLN A 476 8.15 35.66 19.39
C GLN A 476 6.69 35.59 18.93
N GLY A 477 5.98 34.57 19.41
CA GLY A 477 4.57 34.29 19.07
C GLY A 477 4.36 33.12 18.12
N VAL A 478 5.43 32.60 17.52
CA VAL A 478 5.44 31.38 16.68
C VAL A 478 6.14 30.25 17.44
N PRO A 479 5.70 28.99 17.32
CA PRO A 479 6.50 27.83 17.76
C PRO A 479 7.93 27.90 17.23
N ARG A 480 8.92 27.54 18.05
CA ARG A 480 10.31 27.45 17.60
C ARG A 480 10.42 26.40 16.52
N THR A 481 11.29 26.59 15.54
CA THR A 481 11.55 25.61 14.48
C THR A 481 13.02 25.28 14.40
N ILE A 482 13.32 24.02 14.09
CA ILE A 482 14.66 23.58 13.69
C ILE A 482 14.55 22.68 12.46
N ILE A 483 15.60 22.66 11.64
CA ILE A 483 15.72 21.71 10.53
C ILE A 483 16.58 20.55 11.02
N ALA A 484 16.01 19.35 11.10
CA ALA A 484 16.66 18.15 11.63
C ALA A 484 15.97 16.88 11.13
N SER A 485 16.72 15.77 11.02
CA SER A 485 16.18 14.52 10.48
C SER A 485 15.09 13.93 11.39
N PRO A 486 14.15 13.14 10.83
CA PRO A 486 13.14 12.44 11.64
C PRO A 486 13.79 11.50 12.66
N LEU A 487 14.95 10.92 12.34
CA LEU A 487 15.71 10.08 13.26
C LEU A 487 16.19 10.88 14.48
N ALA A 488 16.72 12.09 14.27
CA ALA A 488 17.17 12.95 15.36
C ALA A 488 16.02 13.34 16.31
N PHE A 489 14.79 13.47 15.79
CA PHE A 489 13.60 13.68 16.60
C PHE A 489 13.27 12.46 17.48
N PHE A 490 13.30 11.25 16.92
CA PHE A 490 13.05 10.03 17.71
C PHE A 490 14.14 9.78 18.75
N GLU A 491 15.41 10.00 18.40
CA GLU A 491 16.52 9.92 19.35
C GLU A 491 16.38 10.96 20.47
N ASP A 492 15.87 12.15 20.16
CA ASP A 492 15.57 13.17 21.18
C ASP A 492 14.46 12.75 22.13
N MET A 493 13.37 12.20 21.59
CA MET A 493 12.30 11.59 22.39
C MET A 493 12.87 10.51 23.33
N GLU A 494 13.74 9.63 22.82
CA GLU A 494 14.35 8.55 23.60
C GLU A 494 15.23 9.10 24.73
N ARG A 495 16.08 10.09 24.44
CA ARG A 495 16.89 10.78 25.46
C ARG A 495 16.04 11.43 26.56
N ARG A 496 14.85 11.91 26.23
CA ARG A 496 13.91 12.53 27.18
C ARG A 496 13.07 11.50 27.95
N GLY A 497 13.09 10.22 27.56
CA GLY A 497 12.23 9.19 28.14
C GLY A 497 10.75 9.42 27.85
N GLU A 498 10.44 10.02 26.70
CA GLU A 498 9.09 10.23 26.17
C GLU A 498 8.94 9.44 24.87
N PRO A 499 7.81 8.81 24.56
CA PRO A 499 6.51 9.03 25.17
C PRO A 499 6.23 8.06 26.32
N LYS A 500 5.42 8.52 27.28
CA LYS A 500 4.90 7.68 28.37
C LYS A 500 3.61 6.95 27.99
N ALA A 501 2.91 7.46 26.98
CA ALA A 501 1.68 6.88 26.48
C ALA A 501 1.96 5.57 25.74
N ARG A 502 1.03 4.63 25.84
CA ARG A 502 1.06 3.32 25.19
C ARG A 502 -0.25 3.08 24.47
N TYR A 503 -0.18 2.52 23.27
CA TYR A 503 -1.31 2.06 22.50
C TYR A 503 -1.10 0.61 22.07
N VAL A 504 -2.09 -0.25 22.28
CA VAL A 504 -1.98 -1.70 22.05
C VAL A 504 -2.94 -2.11 20.93
N GLY A 505 -2.44 -2.86 19.95
CA GLY A 505 -3.24 -3.44 18.87
C GLY A 505 -3.23 -2.65 17.57
N GLU A 506 -4.29 -2.79 16.78
CA GLU A 506 -4.40 -2.18 15.45
C GLU A 506 -4.56 -0.66 15.54
N LEU A 507 -3.92 0.08 14.64
CA LEU A 507 -4.28 1.48 14.42
C LEU A 507 -5.36 1.51 13.34
N TYR A 508 -6.60 1.27 13.76
CA TYR A 508 -7.75 1.21 12.87
C TYR A 508 -8.04 2.57 12.24
N PHE A 509 -8.05 2.62 10.91
CA PHE A 509 -8.43 3.81 10.17
C PHE A 509 -9.93 3.81 9.89
N GLN A 510 -10.62 4.86 10.37
CA GLN A 510 -12.08 4.94 10.40
C GLN A 510 -12.68 5.54 9.11
N ALA A 511 -11.92 5.47 8.02
CA ALA A 511 -12.30 5.89 6.68
C ALA A 511 -11.61 4.97 5.66
N HIS A 512 -11.90 5.18 4.38
CA HIS A 512 -11.36 4.40 3.26
C HIS A 512 -11.64 2.89 3.35
N ARG A 513 -12.80 2.50 3.89
CA ARG A 513 -13.15 1.07 4.12
C ARG A 513 -13.51 0.30 2.84
N GLY A 514 -13.89 1.01 1.78
CA GLY A 514 -14.12 0.46 0.44
C GLY A 514 -12.84 -0.11 -0.19
N THR A 515 -11.68 0.32 0.27
CA THR A 515 -10.37 -0.13 -0.24
C THR A 515 -10.06 -1.60 0.07
N PHE A 516 -10.80 -2.23 0.98
CA PHE A 516 -10.72 -3.68 1.20
C PHE A 516 -11.44 -4.50 0.12
N THR A 517 -12.26 -3.84 -0.71
CA THR A 517 -13.18 -4.51 -1.66
C THR A 517 -12.96 -4.10 -3.11
N SER A 518 -12.81 -2.81 -3.40
CA SER A 518 -12.68 -2.30 -4.79
C SER A 518 -11.50 -2.97 -5.52
N GLN A 519 -11.59 -3.19 -6.83
CA GLN A 519 -10.52 -3.80 -7.63
C GLN A 519 -10.20 -5.22 -7.12
N ALA A 520 -11.25 -6.03 -7.04
CA ALA A 520 -11.25 -7.38 -6.51
C ALA A 520 -10.35 -8.33 -7.31
N GLN A 521 -10.22 -8.12 -8.62
CA GLN A 521 -9.34 -8.93 -9.47
C GLN A 521 -7.86 -8.67 -9.18
N THR A 522 -7.44 -7.41 -9.03
CA THR A 522 -6.08 -7.04 -8.57
C THR A 522 -5.77 -7.70 -7.22
N LYS A 523 -6.67 -7.62 -6.23
CA LYS A 523 -6.51 -8.25 -4.90
C LYS A 523 -6.41 -9.78 -4.97
N ARG A 524 -7.19 -10.40 -5.86
CA ARG A 524 -7.12 -11.85 -6.13
C ARG A 524 -5.77 -12.24 -6.74
N LEU A 525 -5.30 -11.48 -7.73
CA LEU A 525 -4.01 -11.73 -8.37
C LEU A 525 -2.86 -11.53 -7.39
N ASN A 526 -2.91 -10.52 -6.51
CA ASN A 526 -1.91 -10.34 -5.45
C ASN A 526 -1.78 -11.60 -4.57
N ARG A 527 -2.89 -12.13 -4.03
CA ARG A 527 -2.83 -13.35 -3.19
C ARG A 527 -2.29 -14.55 -3.97
N ARG A 528 -2.71 -14.70 -5.23
CA ARG A 528 -2.21 -15.78 -6.10
C ARG A 528 -0.72 -15.65 -6.38
N ALA A 529 -0.22 -14.44 -6.59
CA ALA A 529 1.19 -14.17 -6.82
C ALA A 529 2.02 -14.51 -5.57
N GLU A 530 1.59 -14.07 -4.39
CA GLU A 530 2.25 -14.40 -3.11
C GLU A 530 2.36 -15.92 -2.91
N LEU A 531 1.27 -16.65 -3.16
CA LEU A 531 1.26 -18.12 -3.01
C LEU A 531 2.09 -18.83 -4.08
N ALA A 532 2.06 -18.35 -5.33
CA ALA A 532 2.85 -18.90 -6.42
C ALA A 532 4.36 -18.77 -6.15
N LEU A 533 4.80 -17.61 -5.63
CA LEU A 533 6.21 -17.40 -5.26
C LEU A 533 6.61 -18.23 -4.04
N ARG A 534 5.73 -18.36 -3.03
CA ARG A 534 5.98 -19.24 -1.88
C ARG A 534 6.20 -20.69 -2.31
N ASP A 535 5.33 -21.21 -3.18
CA ASP A 535 5.46 -22.58 -3.69
C ASP A 535 6.72 -22.74 -4.58
N ALA A 536 7.03 -21.74 -5.42
CA ALA A 536 8.24 -21.72 -6.24
C ALA A 536 9.52 -21.80 -5.40
N GLU A 537 9.61 -21.02 -4.33
CA GLU A 537 10.75 -21.00 -3.42
C GLU A 537 10.89 -22.34 -2.67
N LEU A 538 9.81 -22.86 -2.08
CA LEU A 538 9.82 -24.14 -1.34
C LEU A 538 10.30 -25.28 -2.24
N TRP A 539 9.72 -25.43 -3.43
CA TRP A 539 10.05 -26.55 -4.31
C TRP A 539 11.43 -26.39 -4.93
N SER A 540 11.87 -25.15 -5.22
CA SER A 540 13.24 -24.88 -5.66
C SER A 540 14.26 -25.27 -4.58
N VAL A 541 14.00 -24.94 -3.31
CA VAL A 541 14.82 -25.36 -2.17
C VAL A 541 14.88 -26.88 -2.07
N ALA A 542 13.73 -27.55 -2.16
CA ALA A 542 13.66 -29.02 -2.10
C ALA A 542 14.46 -29.68 -3.24
N ALA A 543 14.26 -29.21 -4.48
CA ALA A 543 14.98 -29.70 -5.66
C ALA A 543 16.49 -29.40 -5.56
N HIS A 544 16.88 -28.22 -5.05
CA HIS A 544 18.28 -27.87 -4.84
C HIS A 544 18.94 -28.81 -3.82
N ALA A 545 18.28 -29.02 -2.68
CA ALA A 545 18.78 -29.87 -1.60
C ALA A 545 18.92 -31.34 -2.00
N LEU A 546 18.01 -31.87 -2.83
CA LEU A 546 17.93 -33.30 -3.15
C LEU A 546 18.56 -33.68 -4.49
N LYS A 547 18.59 -32.76 -5.45
CA LYS A 547 18.99 -33.03 -6.84
C LYS A 547 20.06 -32.07 -7.35
N GLY A 548 20.44 -31.05 -6.56
CA GLY A 548 21.39 -30.03 -7.00
C GLY A 548 20.82 -29.08 -8.05
N TYR A 549 19.50 -28.89 -8.08
CA TYR A 549 18.83 -27.92 -8.94
C TYR A 549 19.35 -26.49 -8.71
N THR A 550 19.63 -25.75 -9.78
CA THR A 550 20.03 -24.34 -9.68
C THR A 550 18.78 -23.48 -9.51
N ILE A 551 18.70 -22.77 -8.39
CA ILE A 551 17.57 -21.88 -8.10
C ILE A 551 17.68 -20.61 -8.97
N PRO A 552 16.63 -20.22 -9.71
CA PRO A 552 16.61 -19.00 -10.53
C PRO A 552 16.42 -17.75 -9.65
N LEU A 553 17.46 -17.37 -8.91
CA LEU A 553 17.42 -16.24 -7.97
C LEU A 553 17.11 -14.88 -8.64
N PRO A 554 17.68 -14.52 -9.81
CA PRO A 554 17.35 -13.26 -10.46
C PRO A 554 15.88 -13.15 -10.85
N GLU A 555 15.29 -14.23 -11.35
CA GLU A 555 13.88 -14.29 -11.75
C GLU A 555 12.96 -14.17 -10.52
N LEU A 556 13.31 -14.82 -9.40
CA LEU A 556 12.58 -14.68 -8.13
C LEU A 556 12.67 -13.25 -7.56
N ASP A 557 13.86 -12.62 -7.57
CA ASP A 557 14.04 -11.24 -7.11
C ASP A 557 13.22 -10.26 -7.94
N HIS A 558 13.21 -10.43 -9.27
CA HIS A 558 12.38 -9.60 -10.16
C HIS A 558 10.89 -9.78 -9.88
N ALA A 559 10.43 -11.03 -9.78
CA ALA A 559 9.02 -11.34 -9.54
C ALA A 559 8.54 -10.81 -8.17
N TRP A 560 9.37 -10.93 -7.12
CA TRP A 560 9.05 -10.33 -5.82
C TRP A 560 8.96 -8.81 -5.88
N LYS A 561 9.93 -8.11 -6.49
CA LYS A 561 9.87 -6.65 -6.64
C LYS A 561 8.62 -6.19 -7.38
N LEU A 562 8.16 -6.98 -8.36
CA LEU A 562 6.94 -6.69 -9.11
C LEU A 562 5.67 -6.85 -8.26
N VAL A 563 5.62 -7.86 -7.38
CA VAL A 563 4.57 -7.96 -6.35
C VAL A 563 4.62 -6.76 -5.42
N LEU A 564 5.79 -6.44 -4.86
CA LEU A 564 5.94 -5.36 -3.88
C LEU A 564 5.59 -3.99 -4.45
N LEU A 565 5.92 -3.72 -5.71
CA LEU A 565 5.50 -2.51 -6.43
C LEU A 565 3.98 -2.40 -6.48
N ASN A 566 3.29 -3.48 -6.86
CA ASN A 566 1.83 -3.53 -6.96
C ASN A 566 1.12 -3.61 -5.61
N GLN A 567 1.87 -3.67 -4.50
CA GLN A 567 1.35 -3.56 -3.13
C GLN A 567 1.35 -2.12 -2.59
N PHE A 568 1.73 -1.14 -3.41
CA PHE A 568 1.64 0.27 -3.06
C PHE A 568 0.23 0.66 -2.59
N HIS A 569 0.16 1.60 -1.65
CA HIS A 569 -1.08 1.93 -0.95
C HIS A 569 -2.18 2.58 -1.80
N ASP A 570 -1.90 3.01 -3.03
CA ASP A 570 -2.95 3.40 -3.98
C ASP A 570 -3.20 2.41 -5.14
N ILE A 571 -2.34 1.42 -5.31
CA ILE A 571 -2.54 0.35 -6.30
C ILE A 571 -3.38 -0.77 -5.68
N LEU A 572 -2.85 -1.47 -4.68
CA LEU A 572 -3.49 -2.65 -4.12
C LEU A 572 -4.85 -2.36 -3.46
N PRO A 573 -5.02 -1.23 -2.73
CA PRO A 573 -6.30 -0.91 -2.11
C PRO A 573 -7.38 -0.51 -3.13
N GLY A 574 -7.02 -0.27 -4.40
CA GLY A 574 -8.00 -0.03 -5.46
C GLY A 574 -8.45 1.42 -5.53
N SER A 575 -7.51 2.37 -5.44
CA SER A 575 -7.74 3.81 -5.40
C SER A 575 -7.11 4.65 -6.54
N SER A 576 -6.56 4.00 -7.56
CA SER A 576 -5.97 4.59 -8.77
C SER A 576 -6.90 4.60 -10.00
N ILE A 577 -6.49 5.28 -11.09
CA ILE A 577 -7.18 5.27 -12.39
C ILE A 577 -7.12 3.90 -13.10
N ALA A 578 -8.03 3.66 -14.04
CA ALA A 578 -8.17 2.39 -14.78
C ALA A 578 -6.85 1.83 -15.34
N ARG A 579 -6.04 2.68 -16.00
CA ARG A 579 -4.76 2.27 -16.60
C ARG A 579 -3.80 1.65 -15.58
N VAL A 580 -3.83 2.08 -14.32
CA VAL A 580 -2.96 1.53 -13.27
C VAL A 580 -3.32 0.07 -12.99
N TYR A 581 -4.60 -0.30 -13.01
CA TYR A 581 -5.01 -1.70 -12.83
C TYR A 581 -4.75 -2.55 -14.06
N ASP A 582 -4.95 -2.02 -15.26
CA ASP A 582 -4.56 -2.73 -16.49
C ASP A 582 -3.08 -3.14 -16.44
N GLU A 583 -2.21 -2.24 -15.94
CA GLU A 583 -0.78 -2.50 -15.74
C GLU A 583 -0.53 -3.46 -14.56
N ALA A 584 -1.14 -3.23 -13.40
CA ALA A 584 -0.96 -4.06 -12.21
C ALA A 584 -1.44 -5.50 -12.39
N GLU A 585 -2.58 -5.71 -13.04
CA GLU A 585 -3.13 -7.04 -13.28
C GLU A 585 -2.30 -7.84 -14.30
N ARG A 586 -1.75 -7.16 -15.32
CA ARG A 586 -0.78 -7.77 -16.24
C ARG A 586 0.46 -8.21 -15.47
N ASP A 587 1.03 -7.33 -14.67
CA ASP A 587 2.25 -7.56 -13.92
C ASP A 587 2.09 -8.70 -12.89
N LEU A 588 0.98 -8.71 -12.14
CA LEU A 588 0.69 -9.79 -11.19
C LEU A 588 0.38 -11.12 -11.88
N ALA A 589 -0.26 -11.10 -13.06
CA ALA A 589 -0.48 -12.30 -13.86
C ALA A 589 0.84 -12.89 -14.38
N GLU A 590 1.80 -12.04 -14.76
CA GLU A 590 3.16 -12.45 -15.11
C GLU A 590 3.84 -13.15 -13.91
N VAL A 591 3.78 -12.55 -12.72
CA VAL A 591 4.36 -13.18 -11.51
C VAL A 591 3.75 -14.56 -11.24
N VAL A 592 2.42 -14.69 -11.35
CA VAL A 592 1.75 -15.99 -11.17
C VAL A 592 2.28 -17.01 -12.17
N ALA A 593 2.43 -16.64 -13.44
CA ALA A 593 2.96 -17.52 -14.47
C ALA A 593 4.42 -17.91 -14.17
N THR A 594 5.29 -16.95 -13.85
CA THR A 594 6.70 -17.20 -13.50
C THR A 594 6.82 -18.13 -12.29
N GLY A 595 6.05 -17.90 -11.22
CA GLY A 595 6.05 -18.77 -10.03
C GLY A 595 5.61 -20.20 -10.35
N GLN A 596 4.60 -20.36 -11.22
CA GLN A 596 4.14 -21.68 -11.68
C GLN A 596 5.18 -22.38 -12.57
N GLU A 597 5.87 -21.66 -13.44
CA GLU A 597 6.94 -22.19 -14.29
C GLU A 597 8.14 -22.67 -13.45
N ILE A 598 8.59 -21.87 -12.48
CA ILE A 598 9.67 -22.24 -11.55
C ILE A 598 9.26 -23.47 -10.73
N THR A 599 8.02 -23.49 -10.22
CA THR A 599 7.45 -24.65 -9.49
C THR A 599 7.44 -25.91 -10.35
N ALA A 600 6.98 -25.81 -11.60
CA ALA A 600 6.95 -26.95 -12.54
C ALA A 600 8.36 -27.44 -12.86
N ALA A 601 9.31 -26.53 -13.08
CA ALA A 601 10.71 -26.86 -13.32
C ALA A 601 11.33 -27.57 -12.10
N ALA A 602 11.12 -27.08 -10.89
CA ALA A 602 11.64 -27.68 -9.66
C ALA A 602 11.01 -29.07 -9.39
N THR A 603 9.69 -29.19 -9.48
CA THR A 603 8.97 -30.45 -9.24
C THR A 603 9.30 -31.52 -10.29
N SER A 604 9.59 -31.13 -11.54
CA SER A 604 10.08 -32.07 -12.58
C SER A 604 11.43 -32.73 -12.26
N GLN A 605 12.26 -32.11 -11.40
CA GLN A 605 13.49 -32.73 -10.92
C GLN A 605 13.23 -33.77 -9.81
N LEU A 606 12.12 -33.60 -9.10
CA LEU A 606 11.73 -34.43 -7.96
C LEU A 606 10.93 -35.67 -8.37
N ALA A 607 10.11 -35.56 -9.43
CA ALA A 607 9.29 -36.65 -9.97
C ALA A 607 9.58 -36.90 -11.46
N SER A 608 9.75 -38.18 -11.85
CA SER A 608 10.09 -38.56 -13.23
C SER A 608 9.52 -39.92 -13.65
N GLY A 609 9.41 -40.17 -14.95
CA GLY A 609 8.89 -41.43 -15.52
C GLY A 609 7.40 -41.40 -15.85
N ASP A 610 6.89 -42.51 -16.40
CA ASP A 610 5.50 -42.67 -16.85
C ASP A 610 4.68 -43.58 -15.92
N GLY A 611 3.35 -43.47 -15.96
CA GLY A 611 2.45 -44.37 -15.22
C GLY A 611 2.30 -44.08 -13.71
N ALA A 612 2.84 -42.95 -13.25
CA ALA A 612 2.71 -42.47 -11.88
C ALA A 612 2.36 -40.97 -11.86
N LEU A 613 1.80 -40.53 -10.74
CA LEU A 613 1.47 -39.15 -10.46
C LEU A 613 1.99 -38.81 -9.07
N THR A 614 2.71 -37.70 -8.94
CA THR A 614 3.18 -37.22 -7.64
C THR A 614 2.40 -35.97 -7.25
N VAL A 615 1.76 -36.04 -6.09
CA VAL A 615 1.00 -34.95 -5.48
C VAL A 615 1.85 -34.32 -4.41
N PHE A 616 2.04 -33.00 -4.50
CA PHE A 616 2.90 -32.21 -3.64
C PHE A 616 2.05 -31.29 -2.76
N ASN A 617 2.42 -31.21 -1.49
CA ASN A 617 1.78 -30.40 -0.46
C ASN A 617 2.79 -29.40 0.10
N SER A 618 2.61 -28.11 -0.19
CA SER A 618 3.47 -27.04 0.34
C SER A 618 3.11 -26.61 1.75
N LEU A 619 1.94 -27.00 2.28
CA LEU A 619 1.49 -26.64 3.62
C LEU A 619 2.23 -27.43 4.70
N SER A 620 2.41 -26.79 5.87
CA SER A 620 3.17 -27.33 7.00
C SER A 620 2.45 -28.37 7.85
N PHE A 621 1.32 -28.86 7.38
CA PHE A 621 0.53 -29.94 7.99
C PHE A 621 0.11 -30.96 6.92
N PRO A 622 -0.07 -32.23 7.29
CA PRO A 622 -0.58 -33.24 6.38
C PRO A 622 -2.03 -32.91 5.99
N ARG A 623 -2.39 -33.20 4.75
CA ARG A 623 -3.76 -33.00 4.25
C ARG A 623 -4.18 -34.04 3.25
N THR A 624 -5.49 -34.14 3.05
CA THR A 624 -6.09 -34.98 2.02
C THR A 624 -6.67 -34.09 0.92
N VAL A 625 -6.14 -34.25 -0.29
CA VAL A 625 -6.46 -33.41 -1.45
C VAL A 625 -7.14 -34.23 -2.54
N LEU A 626 -7.97 -33.56 -3.34
CA LEU A 626 -8.51 -34.13 -4.57
C LEU A 626 -7.60 -33.70 -5.73
N ALA A 627 -6.88 -34.65 -6.31
CA ALA A 627 -6.04 -34.43 -7.48
C ALA A 627 -6.74 -34.94 -8.75
N GLU A 628 -6.46 -34.30 -9.89
CA GLU A 628 -6.94 -34.76 -11.19
C GLU A 628 -5.97 -35.81 -11.76
N LEU A 629 -6.49 -36.97 -12.18
CA LEU A 629 -5.70 -37.98 -12.87
C LEU A 629 -5.45 -37.57 -14.33
N PRO A 630 -4.26 -37.86 -14.88
CA PRO A 630 -3.93 -37.56 -16.27
C PRO A 630 -4.70 -38.42 -17.28
N VAL A 631 -5.45 -39.44 -16.82
CA VAL A 631 -6.23 -40.36 -17.66
C VAL A 631 -7.68 -40.39 -17.20
N SER A 632 -8.59 -39.95 -18.07
CA SER A 632 -10.04 -40.03 -17.83
C SER A 632 -10.50 -41.48 -17.68
N GLY A 633 -11.30 -41.73 -16.63
CA GLY A 633 -11.76 -43.07 -16.28
C GLY A 633 -10.66 -43.99 -15.76
N GLY A 634 -9.49 -43.47 -15.38
CA GLY A 634 -8.38 -44.26 -14.86
C GLY A 634 -8.59 -44.74 -13.42
N ARG A 635 -7.77 -45.71 -13.02
CA ARG A 635 -7.64 -46.17 -11.64
C ARG A 635 -6.34 -45.67 -11.02
N ALA A 636 -6.36 -45.47 -9.71
CA ALA A 636 -5.20 -45.10 -8.93
C ALA A 636 -4.95 -46.11 -7.82
N THR A 637 -3.67 -46.40 -7.55
CA THR A 637 -3.26 -47.14 -6.36
C THR A 637 -2.17 -46.39 -5.63
N ASP A 638 -2.04 -46.61 -4.32
CA ASP A 638 -0.87 -46.17 -3.57
C ASP A 638 0.41 -46.92 -4.03
N ALA A 639 1.53 -46.61 -3.37
CA ALA A 639 2.82 -47.22 -3.65
C ALA A 639 2.89 -48.72 -3.28
N GLN A 640 1.98 -49.19 -2.44
CA GLN A 640 1.85 -50.58 -2.00
C GLN A 640 0.87 -51.38 -2.88
N GLY A 641 0.21 -50.72 -3.84
CA GLY A 641 -0.75 -51.32 -4.76
C GLY A 641 -2.19 -51.37 -4.23
N ALA A 642 -2.48 -50.72 -3.11
CA ALA A 642 -3.86 -50.60 -2.61
C ALA A 642 -4.64 -49.58 -3.44
N ALA A 643 -5.89 -49.91 -3.79
CA ALA A 643 -6.74 -49.04 -4.59
C ALA A 643 -7.10 -47.76 -3.84
N LEU A 644 -6.94 -46.61 -4.51
CA LEU A 644 -7.40 -45.31 -4.01
C LEU A 644 -8.80 -45.01 -4.56
N PRO A 645 -9.65 -44.34 -3.77
CA PRO A 645 -10.98 -43.97 -4.23
C PRO A 645 -10.87 -42.91 -5.33
N VAL A 646 -11.70 -43.08 -6.36
CA VAL A 646 -11.77 -42.17 -7.51
C VAL A 646 -13.21 -41.76 -7.80
N GLN A 647 -13.38 -40.61 -8.45
CA GLN A 647 -14.68 -40.11 -8.88
C GLN A 647 -14.56 -39.47 -10.27
N SER A 648 -15.43 -39.87 -11.19
CA SER A 648 -15.56 -39.21 -12.50
C SER A 648 -16.41 -37.95 -12.38
N ARG A 649 -15.97 -36.86 -13.02
CA ARG A 649 -16.67 -35.57 -13.04
C ARG A 649 -16.29 -34.80 -14.31
N ASP A 650 -17.28 -34.36 -15.09
CA ASP A 650 -17.09 -33.51 -16.27
C ASP A 650 -16.00 -34.02 -17.26
N GLY A 651 -15.93 -35.34 -17.45
CA GLY A 651 -14.92 -35.98 -18.31
C GLY A 651 -13.52 -36.13 -17.69
N ARG A 652 -13.34 -35.70 -16.44
CA ARG A 652 -12.11 -35.83 -15.64
C ARG A 652 -12.29 -36.89 -14.55
N THR A 653 -11.18 -37.42 -14.02
CA THR A 653 -11.21 -38.35 -12.89
C THR A 653 -10.43 -37.77 -11.73
N LEU A 654 -11.12 -37.56 -10.62
CA LEU A 654 -10.55 -37.10 -9.36
C LEU A 654 -10.10 -38.31 -8.54
N VAL A 655 -8.98 -38.18 -7.85
CA VAL A 655 -8.47 -39.15 -6.87
C VAL A 655 -8.23 -38.45 -5.53
N GLU A 656 -8.55 -39.12 -4.44
CA GLU A 656 -8.24 -38.65 -3.09
C GLU A 656 -6.83 -39.12 -2.68
N VAL A 657 -5.95 -38.18 -2.32
CA VAL A 657 -4.56 -38.48 -1.94
C VAL A 657 -4.23 -37.77 -0.63
N THR A 658 -3.81 -38.54 0.38
CA THR A 658 -3.23 -37.99 1.60
C THR A 658 -1.75 -37.70 1.39
N THR A 659 -1.34 -36.47 1.65
CA THR A 659 0.02 -35.98 1.48
C THR A 659 0.59 -35.44 2.79
N PRO A 660 1.87 -35.75 3.11
CA PRO A 660 2.50 -35.26 4.33
C PRO A 660 2.78 -33.74 4.28
N ALA A 661 3.12 -33.15 5.42
CA ALA A 661 3.52 -31.75 5.53
C ALA A 661 4.77 -31.45 4.69
N CYS A 662 4.76 -30.30 3.99
CA CYS A 662 5.82 -29.79 3.11
C CYS A 662 6.47 -30.93 2.32
N GLY A 663 5.68 -31.72 1.60
CA GLY A 663 6.12 -33.03 1.13
C GLY A 663 5.27 -33.55 -0.03
N TRP A 664 5.41 -34.82 -0.35
CA TRP A 664 4.69 -35.42 -1.47
C TRP A 664 4.31 -36.88 -1.24
N THR A 665 3.36 -37.32 -2.04
CA THR A 665 2.90 -38.70 -2.18
C THR A 665 2.82 -39.05 -3.66
N THR A 666 3.50 -40.11 -4.07
CA THR A 666 3.43 -40.71 -5.41
C THR A 666 2.39 -41.82 -5.41
N ILE A 667 1.52 -41.79 -6.40
CA ILE A 667 0.50 -42.81 -6.69
C ILE A 667 0.76 -43.41 -8.07
N ASN A 668 0.38 -44.68 -8.26
CA ASN A 668 0.42 -45.33 -9.56
C ASN A 668 -0.91 -45.09 -10.29
N VAL A 669 -0.84 -44.79 -11.58
CA VAL A 669 -2.02 -44.48 -12.42
C VAL A 669 -2.05 -45.42 -13.62
N ALA A 670 -3.21 -46.00 -13.89
CA ALA A 670 -3.41 -46.87 -15.04
C ALA A 670 -4.78 -46.66 -15.68
N ALA A 671 -4.87 -46.93 -16.99
CA ALA A 671 -6.17 -47.06 -17.65
C ALA A 671 -6.90 -48.31 -17.16
N GLY A 672 -8.22 -48.24 -17.04
CA GLY A 672 -9.09 -49.35 -16.63
C GLY A 672 -10.21 -48.88 -15.70
N ASP A 673 -11.25 -49.70 -15.54
CA ASP A 673 -12.45 -49.33 -14.79
C ASP A 673 -12.13 -48.85 -13.36
N ALA A 674 -12.77 -47.75 -12.97
CA ALA A 674 -12.68 -47.17 -11.64
C ALA A 674 -12.93 -48.23 -10.55
N ALA A 675 -12.15 -48.19 -9.46
CA ALA A 675 -12.40 -49.02 -8.30
C ALA A 675 -13.82 -48.76 -7.77
N PRO A 676 -14.54 -49.78 -7.25
CA PRO A 676 -15.86 -49.58 -6.68
C PRO A 676 -15.82 -48.53 -5.57
N ALA A 677 -16.84 -47.66 -5.57
CA ALA A 677 -17.02 -46.61 -4.58
C ALA A 677 -16.86 -47.18 -3.15
N THR A 678 -16.15 -46.45 -2.29
CA THR A 678 -16.22 -46.70 -0.86
C THR A 678 -17.67 -46.51 -0.39
N ASP A 679 -18.20 -47.44 0.41
CA ASP A 679 -19.49 -47.27 1.08
C ASP A 679 -19.47 -45.94 1.86
N GLY A 680 -20.22 -44.95 1.39
CA GLY A 680 -20.05 -43.56 1.83
C GLY A 680 -21.30 -42.72 1.61
N ALA A 681 -21.82 -42.15 2.70
CA ALA A 681 -23.06 -41.40 2.82
C ALA A 681 -23.04 -39.99 2.18
N LEU A 682 -22.25 -39.78 1.11
CA LEU A 682 -22.21 -38.52 0.38
C LEU A 682 -23.38 -38.46 -0.61
N ARG A 683 -24.22 -37.42 -0.50
CA ARG A 683 -25.46 -37.29 -1.26
C ARG A 683 -25.65 -35.86 -1.75
N ALA A 684 -26.04 -35.71 -3.02
CA ALA A 684 -26.57 -34.47 -3.57
C ALA A 684 -27.93 -34.77 -4.21
N ALA A 685 -28.99 -34.09 -3.78
CA ALA A 685 -30.31 -34.32 -4.35
C ALA A 685 -31.14 -33.04 -4.39
N LEU A 686 -31.96 -32.90 -5.43
CA LEU A 686 -33.05 -31.93 -5.46
C LEU A 686 -34.21 -32.44 -4.58
N THR A 687 -34.83 -31.54 -3.83
CA THR A 687 -36.05 -31.80 -3.07
C THR A 687 -37.22 -31.07 -3.73
N GLY A 688 -38.46 -31.31 -3.27
CA GLY A 688 -39.64 -30.64 -3.83
C GLY A 688 -39.65 -29.12 -3.64
N ASP A 689 -38.84 -28.63 -2.69
CA ASP A 689 -38.77 -27.26 -2.19
C ASP A 689 -37.35 -26.67 -2.20
N GLY A 690 -36.36 -27.36 -2.78
CA GLY A 690 -34.96 -26.93 -2.78
C GLY A 690 -33.97 -28.05 -3.09
N ALA A 691 -32.91 -28.18 -2.30
CA ALA A 691 -31.89 -29.21 -2.47
C ALA A 691 -31.20 -29.59 -1.15
N VAL A 692 -30.48 -30.71 -1.15
CA VAL A 692 -29.70 -31.18 0.00
C VAL A 692 -28.31 -31.63 -0.44
N LEU A 693 -27.30 -31.25 0.35
CA LEU A 693 -25.95 -31.82 0.35
C LEU A 693 -25.70 -32.48 1.70
N GLU A 694 -25.24 -33.72 1.72
CA GLU A 694 -25.04 -34.47 2.96
C GLU A 694 -23.79 -35.33 2.87
N ASN A 695 -22.98 -35.35 3.93
CA ASN A 695 -21.88 -36.29 4.11
C ASN A 695 -22.00 -36.97 5.49
N GLU A 696 -20.98 -37.68 5.95
CA GLU A 696 -21.00 -38.37 7.24
C GLU A 696 -21.03 -37.44 8.47
N LEU A 697 -20.66 -36.16 8.32
CA LEU A 697 -20.53 -35.19 9.42
C LEU A 697 -21.68 -34.19 9.48
N ILE A 698 -22.13 -33.69 8.34
CA ILE A 698 -23.09 -32.60 8.23
C ILE A 698 -24.15 -32.85 7.15
N ARG A 699 -25.32 -32.23 7.31
CA ARG A 699 -26.37 -32.13 6.28
C ARG A 699 -26.73 -30.66 6.05
N ALA A 700 -26.50 -30.18 4.84
CA ALA A 700 -26.83 -28.84 4.38
C ALA A 700 -28.11 -28.88 3.54
N THR A 701 -29.13 -28.13 3.95
CA THR A 701 -30.40 -27.99 3.22
C THR A 701 -30.47 -26.60 2.62
N PHE A 702 -30.81 -26.54 1.34
CA PHE A 702 -30.97 -25.31 0.57
C PHE A 702 -32.42 -25.14 0.13
N ASP A 703 -32.90 -23.91 0.08
CA ASP A 703 -34.21 -23.61 -0.49
C ASP A 703 -34.16 -23.46 -2.02
N ALA A 704 -35.31 -23.16 -2.64
CA ALA A 704 -35.43 -22.95 -4.07
C ALA A 704 -34.64 -21.73 -4.62
N ALA A 705 -34.16 -20.83 -3.76
CA ALA A 705 -33.32 -19.69 -4.14
C ALA A 705 -31.81 -20.01 -4.03
N GLY A 706 -31.46 -21.21 -3.54
CA GLY A 706 -30.08 -21.63 -3.28
C GLY A 706 -29.52 -21.11 -1.95
N GLU A 707 -30.36 -20.63 -1.04
CA GLU A 707 -29.95 -20.14 0.29
C GLU A 707 -29.85 -21.31 1.28
N LEU A 708 -28.83 -21.31 2.13
CA LEU A 708 -28.58 -22.35 3.12
C LEU A 708 -29.51 -22.16 4.32
N VAL A 709 -30.62 -22.90 4.37
CA VAL A 709 -31.64 -22.77 5.42
C VAL A 709 -31.38 -23.61 6.66
N SER A 710 -30.57 -24.67 6.53
CA SER A 710 -30.18 -25.54 7.64
C SER A 710 -28.81 -26.14 7.37
N LEU A 711 -27.96 -26.16 8.40
CA LEU A 711 -26.70 -26.88 8.43
C LEU A 711 -26.69 -27.73 9.71
N TRP A 712 -27.12 -28.97 9.58
CA TRP A 712 -27.30 -29.88 10.69
C TRP A 712 -26.01 -30.63 11.02
N ASP A 713 -25.56 -30.54 12.26
CA ASP A 713 -24.49 -31.35 12.83
C ASP A 713 -24.98 -32.73 13.23
N LYS A 714 -24.44 -33.78 12.63
CA LYS A 714 -24.84 -35.16 12.94
C LYS A 714 -24.25 -35.67 14.25
N ALA A 715 -23.07 -35.19 14.63
CA ALA A 715 -22.40 -35.65 15.84
C ALA A 715 -23.09 -35.09 17.09
N GLU A 716 -23.37 -33.79 17.08
CA GLU A 716 -23.98 -33.09 18.21
C GLU A 716 -25.51 -33.02 18.15
N ALA A 717 -26.12 -33.41 17.03
CA ALA A 717 -27.55 -33.26 16.76
C ALA A 717 -28.03 -31.81 16.99
N ARG A 718 -27.34 -30.85 16.38
CA ARG A 718 -27.58 -29.41 16.54
C ARG A 718 -27.60 -28.66 15.22
N GLU A 719 -28.35 -27.56 15.21
CA GLU A 719 -28.43 -26.62 14.09
C GLU A 719 -27.35 -25.53 14.20
N TRP A 720 -26.73 -25.21 13.07
CA TRP A 720 -25.73 -24.16 12.94
C TRP A 720 -26.30 -22.84 12.40
N MET A 721 -27.38 -22.88 11.62
CA MET A 721 -27.98 -21.69 11.01
C MET A 721 -29.05 -21.07 11.91
N ALA A 722 -28.94 -19.76 12.17
CA ALA A 722 -29.97 -19.01 12.89
C ALA A 722 -31.02 -18.40 11.96
N ALA A 723 -30.64 -18.19 10.69
CA ALA A 723 -31.47 -17.73 9.58
C ALA A 723 -30.81 -18.21 8.27
N PRO A 724 -31.46 -18.05 7.10
CA PRO A 724 -30.85 -18.44 5.83
C PRO A 724 -29.46 -17.81 5.63
N GLY A 725 -28.46 -18.65 5.39
CA GLY A 725 -27.09 -18.27 5.03
C GLY A 725 -26.85 -18.41 3.53
N ASN A 726 -25.63 -18.11 3.08
CA ASN A 726 -25.36 -17.90 1.65
C ASN A 726 -26.35 -16.88 1.03
N ALA A 727 -26.82 -15.94 1.86
CA ALA A 727 -27.82 -14.96 1.49
C ALA A 727 -27.08 -13.75 0.92
N PHE A 728 -27.26 -13.51 -0.37
CA PHE A 728 -26.64 -12.35 -1.01
C PHE A 728 -27.43 -11.08 -0.67
N LEU A 729 -26.70 -10.04 -0.31
CA LEU A 729 -27.24 -8.74 0.07
C LEU A 729 -26.62 -7.70 -0.85
N MET A 730 -27.46 -6.90 -1.52
CA MET A 730 -27.00 -5.80 -2.36
C MET A 730 -27.47 -4.49 -1.76
N TYR A 731 -26.60 -3.49 -1.78
CA TYR A 731 -26.87 -2.15 -1.28
C TYR A 731 -26.51 -1.11 -2.33
N LYS A 732 -27.16 0.05 -2.27
CA LYS A 732 -26.65 1.23 -2.95
C LYS A 732 -25.39 1.68 -2.22
N ASP A 733 -24.36 1.99 -2.99
CA ASP A 733 -23.07 2.42 -2.47
C ASP A 733 -22.64 3.67 -3.21
N VAL A 734 -22.92 4.80 -2.56
CA VAL A 734 -22.57 6.14 -3.03
C VAL A 734 -22.04 6.86 -1.79
N PRO A 735 -20.74 6.77 -1.51
CA PRO A 735 -20.17 7.37 -0.31
C PRO A 735 -20.18 8.90 -0.41
N ARG A 736 -20.08 9.57 0.75
CA ARG A 736 -20.07 11.03 0.86
C ARG A 736 -18.85 11.66 0.20
N MET A 737 -17.70 11.01 0.30
CA MET A 737 -16.42 11.41 -0.27
C MET A 737 -15.71 10.17 -0.78
N TRP A 738 -14.79 10.35 -1.74
CA TRP A 738 -13.86 9.32 -2.20
C TRP A 738 -14.54 8.00 -2.62
N ASP A 739 -15.02 7.92 -3.86
CA ASP A 739 -15.94 6.85 -4.31
C ASP A 739 -15.35 5.44 -4.14
N ALA A 740 -14.18 5.16 -4.72
CA ALA A 740 -13.51 3.86 -4.56
C ALA A 740 -13.03 3.60 -3.12
N TRP A 741 -12.64 4.64 -2.39
CA TRP A 741 -12.06 4.49 -1.07
C TRP A 741 -13.10 4.18 0.00
N ASP A 742 -14.23 4.87 0.04
CA ASP A 742 -15.14 4.81 1.19
C ASP A 742 -16.31 3.83 1.01
N ILE A 743 -16.77 3.33 2.15
CA ILE A 743 -18.10 2.76 2.34
C ILE A 743 -18.67 3.51 3.55
N ASP A 744 -19.81 4.17 3.38
CA ASP A 744 -20.47 4.93 4.44
C ASP A 744 -21.40 4.04 5.27
N SER A 745 -21.48 4.29 6.58
CA SER A 745 -22.27 3.46 7.52
C SER A 745 -23.77 3.37 7.20
N ASN A 746 -24.30 4.29 6.39
CA ASN A 746 -25.70 4.33 5.95
C ASN A 746 -26.03 3.39 4.78
N TYR A 747 -25.05 2.68 4.21
CA TYR A 747 -25.31 1.75 3.09
C TYR A 747 -26.39 0.72 3.46
N VAL A 748 -26.40 0.29 4.73
CA VAL A 748 -27.35 -0.71 5.26
C VAL A 748 -28.81 -0.25 5.18
N ASP A 749 -29.06 1.06 5.17
CA ASP A 749 -30.39 1.66 5.07
C ASP A 749 -30.86 1.77 3.61
N GLN A 750 -30.03 1.36 2.65
CA GLN A 750 -30.27 1.47 1.21
C GLN A 750 -30.19 0.11 0.50
N PRO A 751 -30.92 -0.93 0.96
CA PRO A 751 -30.92 -2.22 0.29
C PRO A 751 -31.48 -2.11 -1.13
N VAL A 752 -30.94 -2.94 -2.02
CA VAL A 752 -31.47 -3.18 -3.36
C VAL A 752 -32.21 -4.51 -3.33
N GLU A 753 -33.45 -4.48 -3.81
CA GLU A 753 -34.27 -5.69 -3.88
C GLU A 753 -33.68 -6.66 -4.93
N LEU A 754 -33.47 -7.90 -4.52
CA LEU A 754 -32.93 -8.97 -5.35
C LEU A 754 -34.00 -10.01 -5.64
N SER A 755 -34.05 -10.49 -6.89
CA SER A 755 -34.89 -11.63 -7.24
C SER A 755 -34.42 -12.88 -6.50
N ARG A 756 -35.37 -13.70 -6.03
CA ARG A 756 -35.11 -15.01 -5.43
C ARG A 756 -35.25 -16.16 -6.45
N GLU A 757 -35.50 -15.84 -7.72
CA GLU A 757 -35.58 -16.84 -8.79
C GLU A 757 -34.20 -17.44 -9.06
N ALA A 758 -34.09 -18.77 -8.91
CA ALA A 758 -32.87 -19.51 -9.19
C ALA A 758 -33.19 -20.87 -9.82
N THR A 759 -32.22 -21.42 -10.54
CA THR A 759 -32.24 -22.79 -11.03
C THR A 759 -31.22 -23.61 -10.27
N LEU A 760 -31.67 -24.71 -9.65
CA LEU A 760 -30.81 -25.66 -8.95
C LEU A 760 -30.61 -26.92 -9.81
N ALA A 761 -29.38 -27.39 -9.89
CA ALA A 761 -29.03 -28.66 -10.52
C ALA A 761 -28.00 -29.42 -9.68
N VAL A 762 -28.08 -30.74 -9.67
CA VAL A 762 -27.00 -31.57 -9.11
C VAL A 762 -25.84 -31.55 -10.10
N ALA A 763 -24.71 -30.98 -9.70
CA ALA A 763 -23.50 -30.88 -10.51
C ALA A 763 -22.60 -32.12 -10.35
N ALA A 764 -22.58 -32.70 -9.15
CA ALA A 764 -21.87 -33.95 -8.88
C ALA A 764 -22.53 -34.72 -7.74
N GLU A 765 -22.62 -36.04 -7.89
CA GLU A 765 -22.99 -36.98 -6.84
C GLU A 765 -22.07 -38.20 -6.96
N GLY A 766 -20.92 -38.16 -6.29
CA GLY A 766 -19.98 -39.27 -6.26
C GLY A 766 -19.42 -39.51 -4.87
N PRO A 767 -18.54 -40.51 -4.70
CA PRO A 767 -18.08 -40.95 -3.38
C PRO A 767 -17.12 -39.97 -2.68
N LEU A 768 -16.53 -39.01 -3.39
CA LEU A 768 -15.53 -38.08 -2.88
C LEU A 768 -16.07 -36.65 -2.73
N LEU A 769 -16.91 -36.22 -3.68
CA LEU A 769 -17.42 -34.88 -3.80
C LEU A 769 -18.89 -34.89 -4.24
N ALA A 770 -19.72 -34.17 -3.50
CA ALA A 770 -21.08 -33.82 -3.88
C ALA A 770 -21.13 -32.32 -4.17
N ALA A 771 -21.87 -31.93 -5.21
CA ALA A 771 -21.97 -30.54 -5.62
C ALA A 771 -23.35 -30.18 -6.17
N LEU A 772 -23.81 -28.98 -5.82
CA LEU A 772 -24.99 -28.33 -6.39
C LEU A 772 -24.55 -27.13 -7.23
N ARG A 773 -25.17 -26.94 -8.39
CA ARG A 773 -25.05 -25.73 -9.19
C ARG A 773 -26.31 -24.89 -9.02
N VAL A 774 -26.12 -23.62 -8.69
CA VAL A 774 -27.15 -22.59 -8.57
C VAL A 774 -26.88 -21.55 -9.65
N THR A 775 -27.88 -21.29 -10.51
CA THR A 775 -27.82 -20.23 -11.52
C THR A 775 -28.93 -19.23 -11.26
N ARG A 776 -28.59 -17.93 -11.19
CA ARG A 776 -29.57 -16.85 -10.96
C ARG A 776 -29.04 -15.51 -11.47
N THR A 777 -29.85 -14.45 -11.34
CA THR A 777 -29.42 -13.08 -11.64
C THR A 777 -29.59 -12.21 -10.41
N LEU A 778 -28.51 -11.55 -9.98
CA LEU A 778 -28.52 -10.57 -8.91
C LEU A 778 -28.66 -9.17 -9.51
N HIS A 779 -29.85 -8.60 -9.42
CA HIS A 779 -30.18 -7.33 -10.09
C HIS A 779 -29.91 -7.42 -11.61
N ASN A 780 -28.84 -6.83 -12.13
CA ASN A 780 -28.46 -6.93 -13.55
C ASN A 780 -27.35 -7.96 -13.81
N SER A 781 -26.79 -8.55 -12.75
CA SER A 781 -25.56 -9.35 -12.82
C SER A 781 -25.84 -10.85 -12.75
N PRO A 782 -25.64 -11.63 -13.84
CA PRO A 782 -25.75 -13.08 -13.81
C PRO A 782 -24.74 -13.74 -12.85
N VAL A 783 -25.20 -14.74 -12.11
CA VAL A 783 -24.40 -15.49 -11.14
C VAL A 783 -24.54 -16.98 -11.39
N VAL A 784 -23.39 -17.67 -11.42
CA VAL A 784 -23.30 -19.12 -11.33
C VAL A 784 -22.48 -19.47 -10.09
N GLN A 785 -23.08 -20.25 -9.20
CA GLN A 785 -22.41 -20.73 -8.01
C GLN A 785 -22.45 -22.25 -7.95
N GLU A 786 -21.30 -22.85 -7.65
CA GLU A 786 -21.20 -24.27 -7.35
C GLU A 786 -20.89 -24.47 -5.87
N ILE A 787 -21.83 -25.08 -5.17
CA ILE A 787 -21.73 -25.39 -3.73
C ILE A 787 -21.21 -26.80 -3.58
N ARG A 788 -20.08 -26.98 -2.90
CA ARG A 788 -19.33 -28.23 -2.83
C ARG A 788 -19.25 -28.74 -1.40
N LEU A 789 -19.49 -30.04 -1.22
CA LEU A 789 -19.27 -30.76 0.02
C LEU A 789 -18.40 -32.00 -0.26
N ARG A 790 -17.24 -32.06 0.41
CA ARG A 790 -16.35 -33.24 0.35
C ARG A 790 -16.74 -34.26 1.41
N ARG A 791 -16.44 -35.52 1.15
CA ARG A 791 -16.38 -36.55 2.20
C ARG A 791 -15.41 -36.12 3.31
N GLY A 792 -15.74 -36.43 4.57
CA GLY A 792 -14.89 -36.15 5.72
C GLY A 792 -14.73 -34.68 6.10
N SER A 793 -15.40 -33.77 5.40
CA SER A 793 -15.25 -32.32 5.60
C SER A 793 -16.43 -31.71 6.34
N ARG A 794 -16.18 -30.72 7.20
CA ARG A 794 -17.21 -29.85 7.79
C ARG A 794 -17.28 -28.47 7.10
N ARG A 795 -16.50 -28.31 6.02
CA ARG A 795 -16.40 -27.10 5.20
C ARG A 795 -17.30 -27.23 3.97
N LEU A 796 -18.17 -26.26 3.76
CA LEU A 796 -18.95 -26.06 2.53
C LEU A 796 -18.29 -24.96 1.70
N ASP A 797 -17.88 -25.29 0.48
CA ASP A 797 -17.23 -24.34 -0.44
C ASP A 797 -18.24 -23.78 -1.45
N PHE A 798 -18.25 -22.46 -1.64
CA PHE A 798 -19.12 -21.73 -2.56
C PHE A 798 -18.27 -21.12 -3.69
N VAL A 799 -18.09 -21.86 -4.77
CA VAL A 799 -17.30 -21.41 -5.93
C VAL A 799 -18.19 -20.57 -6.82
N THR A 800 -17.90 -19.28 -6.92
CA THR A 800 -18.83 -18.28 -7.47
C THR A 800 -18.21 -17.56 -8.66
N SER A 801 -18.96 -17.47 -9.75
CA SER A 801 -18.68 -16.62 -10.91
C SER A 801 -19.83 -15.63 -11.09
N VAL A 802 -19.50 -14.35 -11.22
CA VAL A 802 -20.46 -13.25 -11.40
C VAL A 802 -20.06 -12.44 -12.62
N GLU A 803 -20.96 -12.28 -13.58
CA GLU A 803 -20.82 -11.28 -14.63
C GLU A 803 -21.35 -9.95 -14.08
N TRP A 804 -20.45 -9.13 -13.52
CA TRP A 804 -20.78 -7.94 -12.75
C TRP A 804 -21.02 -6.73 -13.65
N GLN A 805 -22.24 -6.20 -13.62
CA GLN A 805 -22.70 -5.11 -14.48
C GLN A 805 -23.27 -3.92 -13.68
N GLU A 806 -23.02 -3.91 -12.38
CA GLU A 806 -23.60 -2.92 -11.48
C GLU A 806 -22.81 -1.61 -11.46
N LYS A 807 -23.50 -0.54 -11.06
CA LYS A 807 -22.91 0.78 -10.81
C LYS A 807 -23.36 1.31 -9.45
N HIS A 808 -22.44 1.79 -8.63
CA HIS A 808 -22.72 2.27 -7.28
C HIS A 808 -23.52 1.25 -6.47
N LYS A 809 -23.01 0.00 -6.45
CA LYS A 809 -23.55 -1.13 -5.68
C LYS A 809 -22.45 -1.79 -4.87
N LEU A 810 -22.86 -2.25 -3.68
CA LEU A 810 -22.04 -3.10 -2.81
C LEU A 810 -22.74 -4.45 -2.68
N LEU A 811 -22.05 -5.53 -3.04
CA LEU A 811 -22.53 -6.90 -2.89
C LEU A 811 -21.85 -7.56 -1.69
N LYS A 812 -22.65 -8.18 -0.82
CA LYS A 812 -22.20 -8.99 0.31
C LYS A 812 -22.86 -10.36 0.30
N VAL A 813 -22.30 -11.31 1.05
CA VAL A 813 -22.95 -12.58 1.40
C VAL A 813 -22.98 -12.78 2.91
N ALA A 814 -24.14 -13.17 3.44
CA ALA A 814 -24.38 -13.31 4.86
C ALA A 814 -24.50 -14.77 5.34
N PHE A 815 -23.97 -15.01 6.54
CA PHE A 815 -24.08 -16.27 7.27
C PHE A 815 -24.49 -16.05 8.74
N PRO A 816 -25.81 -15.99 9.01
CA PRO A 816 -26.32 -15.91 10.38
C PRO A 816 -26.23 -17.28 11.07
N VAL A 817 -25.38 -17.39 12.10
CA VAL A 817 -25.13 -18.66 12.80
C VAL A 817 -25.73 -18.69 14.20
N THR A 818 -25.87 -19.87 14.81
CA THR A 818 -26.43 -20.03 16.17
C THR A 818 -25.40 -19.77 17.29
N ILE A 819 -24.31 -19.05 16.99
CA ILE A 819 -23.23 -18.74 17.93
C ILE A 819 -23.48 -17.40 18.59
N HIS A 820 -23.34 -17.38 19.91
CA HIS A 820 -23.38 -16.16 20.70
C HIS A 820 -21.97 -15.76 21.17
N ALA A 821 -21.50 -14.60 20.71
CA ALA A 821 -20.24 -14.00 21.11
C ALA A 821 -20.37 -12.46 21.06
N ASP A 822 -19.53 -11.75 21.81
CA ASP A 822 -19.46 -10.28 21.81
C ASP A 822 -18.32 -9.74 20.93
N GLU A 823 -17.47 -10.63 20.40
CA GLU A 823 -16.38 -10.30 19.49
C GLU A 823 -16.28 -11.32 18.37
N ALA A 824 -15.95 -10.84 17.17
CA ALA A 824 -15.53 -11.66 16.05
C ALA A 824 -14.00 -11.78 16.04
N ILE A 825 -13.50 -12.95 15.63
CA ILE A 825 -12.08 -13.27 15.52
C ILE A 825 -11.69 -13.16 14.05
N HIS A 826 -10.72 -12.30 13.72
CA HIS A 826 -10.31 -12.02 12.34
C HIS A 826 -8.85 -12.35 12.14
N GLU A 827 -8.52 -13.05 11.06
CA GLU A 827 -7.13 -13.28 10.66
C GLU A 827 -6.44 -11.98 10.24
N ILE A 828 -5.22 -11.78 10.72
CA ILE A 828 -4.27 -10.76 10.25
C ILE A 828 -2.91 -11.45 9.95
N GLN A 829 -1.90 -10.68 9.54
CA GLN A 829 -0.58 -11.21 9.27
C GLN A 829 0.01 -11.92 10.50
N TYR A 830 0.33 -13.21 10.36
CA TYR A 830 0.89 -14.08 11.41
C TYR A 830 0.11 -14.18 12.73
N ALA A 831 -1.13 -13.69 12.79
CA ALA A 831 -1.90 -13.62 14.03
C ALA A 831 -3.42 -13.49 13.77
N HIS A 832 -4.19 -13.29 14.83
CA HIS A 832 -5.60 -12.89 14.73
C HIS A 832 -5.95 -11.85 15.79
N VAL A 833 -6.91 -10.97 15.47
CA VAL A 833 -7.44 -9.95 16.39
C VAL A 833 -8.91 -10.20 16.69
N ARG A 834 -9.37 -9.68 17.83
CA ARG A 834 -10.78 -9.70 18.22
C ARG A 834 -11.35 -8.30 18.05
N ARG A 835 -12.47 -8.19 17.33
CA ARG A 835 -13.19 -6.93 17.14
C ARG A 835 -14.62 -7.08 17.64
N PRO A 836 -15.19 -6.07 18.32
CA PRO A 836 -16.58 -6.10 18.74
C PRO A 836 -17.52 -6.34 17.56
N ASN A 837 -18.52 -7.20 17.76
CA ASN A 837 -19.59 -7.45 16.79
C ASN A 837 -20.89 -6.71 17.17
N HIS A 838 -20.77 -5.64 17.97
CA HIS A 838 -21.87 -4.82 18.47
C HIS A 838 -21.49 -3.34 18.37
N ARG A 839 -22.44 -2.43 18.63
CA ARG A 839 -22.29 -0.98 18.43
C ARG A 839 -22.45 -0.19 19.73
N SER A 840 -21.81 -0.67 20.80
CA SER A 840 -22.04 -0.11 22.15
C SER A 840 -21.31 1.20 22.39
N ARG A 841 -20.15 1.40 21.75
CA ARG A 841 -19.41 2.67 21.70
C ARG A 841 -19.35 3.17 20.27
N HIS A 842 -19.05 4.46 20.08
CA HIS A 842 -18.88 5.01 18.75
C HIS A 842 -17.73 4.33 17.99
N TYR A 843 -16.57 4.18 18.64
CA TYR A 843 -15.45 3.36 18.15
C TYR A 843 -15.81 1.91 17.76
N ASP A 844 -16.82 1.30 18.40
CA ASP A 844 -17.29 -0.04 18.01
C ASP A 844 -18.23 0.04 16.79
N ALA A 845 -19.10 1.06 16.77
CA ALA A 845 -20.00 1.33 15.65
C ALA A 845 -19.26 1.69 14.36
N ASP A 846 -18.11 2.35 14.45
CA ASP A 846 -17.27 2.74 13.31
C ASP A 846 -16.52 1.55 12.70
N ARG A 847 -16.45 0.40 13.38
CA ARG A 847 -15.87 -0.85 12.89
C ARG A 847 -16.90 -1.73 12.17
N PHE A 848 -17.78 -1.10 11.40
CA PHE A 848 -18.82 -1.77 10.62
C PHE A 848 -18.32 -2.37 9.31
N GLU A 849 -17.07 -2.11 8.92
CA GLU A 849 -16.36 -2.77 7.82
C GLU A 849 -14.88 -2.81 8.23
N VAL A 850 -14.29 -4.01 8.27
CA VAL A 850 -12.94 -4.23 8.79
C VAL A 850 -12.14 -5.16 7.87
N PRO A 851 -10.80 -5.05 7.85
CA PRO A 851 -9.97 -5.94 7.06
C PRO A 851 -9.80 -7.30 7.74
N GLN A 852 -9.76 -8.36 6.94
CA GLN A 852 -9.33 -9.71 7.35
C GLN A 852 -8.57 -10.37 6.19
N GLN A 853 -7.72 -11.34 6.52
CA GLN A 853 -6.94 -12.08 5.52
C GLN A 853 -7.78 -13.19 4.87
N ARG A 854 -7.79 -14.40 5.43
CA ARG A 854 -8.46 -15.57 4.82
C ARG A 854 -9.70 -16.03 5.57
N TRP A 855 -9.90 -15.60 6.82
CA TRP A 855 -11.04 -16.04 7.62
C TRP A 855 -11.50 -15.04 8.68
N THR A 856 -12.79 -15.14 9.02
CA THR A 856 -13.42 -14.51 10.18
C THR A 856 -14.32 -15.51 10.88
N ALA A 857 -14.31 -15.52 12.21
CA ALA A 857 -15.00 -16.52 13.01
C ALA A 857 -15.78 -15.94 14.19
N LEU A 858 -16.87 -16.62 14.55
CA LEU A 858 -17.58 -16.48 15.81
C LEU A 858 -17.40 -17.79 16.60
N ALA A 859 -17.03 -17.69 17.87
CA ALA A 859 -16.74 -18.85 18.70
C ALA A 859 -17.33 -18.71 20.09
N GLU A 860 -18.04 -19.76 20.52
CA GLU A 860 -18.27 -20.09 21.92
C GLU A 860 -17.09 -20.94 22.42
N GLU A 861 -17.02 -21.18 23.73
CA GLU A 861 -15.92 -21.99 24.31
C GLU A 861 -15.90 -23.45 23.84
N GLY A 862 -17.05 -23.99 23.40
CA GLY A 862 -17.20 -25.39 23.04
C GLY A 862 -17.49 -25.65 21.56
N ARG A 863 -17.63 -24.61 20.73
CA ARG A 863 -17.92 -24.73 19.30
C ARG A 863 -17.79 -23.39 18.57
N GLY A 864 -17.72 -23.39 17.25
CA GLY A 864 -17.81 -22.14 16.49
C GLY A 864 -18.00 -22.32 14.99
N ALA A 865 -18.16 -21.18 14.31
CA ALA A 865 -18.36 -21.10 12.87
C ALA A 865 -17.50 -19.98 12.28
N ALA A 866 -16.96 -20.23 11.08
CA ALA A 866 -16.10 -19.31 10.36
C ALA A 866 -16.50 -19.18 8.90
N VAL A 867 -16.37 -17.98 8.37
CA VAL A 867 -16.41 -17.70 6.93
C VAL A 867 -14.97 -17.57 6.44
N LEU A 868 -14.59 -18.42 5.48
CA LEU A 868 -13.29 -18.44 4.84
C LEU A 868 -13.39 -17.83 3.44
N ASN A 869 -12.30 -17.32 2.88
CA ASN A 869 -12.26 -16.75 1.54
C ASN A 869 -10.91 -16.99 0.84
N ASP A 870 -10.91 -16.86 -0.49
CA ASP A 870 -9.71 -16.95 -1.33
C ASP A 870 -9.16 -15.60 -1.83
N SER A 871 -9.91 -14.50 -1.68
CA SER A 871 -9.55 -13.23 -2.33
C SER A 871 -10.33 -12.00 -1.84
N LYS A 872 -11.03 -12.09 -0.71
CA LYS A 872 -11.91 -11.02 -0.22
C LYS A 872 -11.42 -10.56 1.13
N TYR A 873 -11.25 -9.25 1.32
CA TYR A 873 -10.60 -8.71 2.52
C TYR A 873 -11.55 -7.88 3.41
N GLY A 874 -12.61 -7.32 2.83
CA GLY A 874 -13.66 -6.61 3.57
C GLY A 874 -14.67 -7.55 4.23
N VAL A 875 -14.93 -7.35 5.52
CA VAL A 875 -15.97 -8.08 6.26
C VAL A 875 -16.67 -7.16 7.24
N ASP A 876 -17.94 -7.45 7.50
CA ASP A 876 -18.64 -6.93 8.66
C ASP A 876 -19.25 -8.07 9.49
N VAL A 877 -19.31 -7.88 10.81
CA VAL A 877 -19.94 -8.82 11.73
C VAL A 877 -20.84 -8.07 12.70
N LEU A 878 -22.13 -8.40 12.71
CA LEU A 878 -23.10 -7.81 13.62
C LEU A 878 -23.90 -8.91 14.31
N GLY A 879 -23.76 -8.98 15.64
CA GLY A 879 -24.29 -10.06 16.45
C GLY A 879 -23.77 -11.41 15.95
N ASN A 880 -24.69 -12.26 15.50
CA ASN A 880 -24.39 -13.63 15.05
C ASN A 880 -24.23 -13.79 13.54
N ALA A 881 -24.20 -12.69 12.77
CA ALA A 881 -24.11 -12.74 11.32
C ALA A 881 -22.73 -12.26 10.83
N ILE A 882 -22.00 -13.15 10.17
CA ILE A 882 -20.78 -12.80 9.43
C ILE A 882 -21.19 -12.46 8.01
N ARG A 883 -20.81 -11.27 7.54
CA ARG A 883 -21.13 -10.77 6.19
C ARG A 883 -19.84 -10.43 5.46
N LEU A 884 -19.47 -11.28 4.50
CA LEU A 884 -18.30 -11.06 3.66
C LEU A 884 -18.66 -10.08 2.54
N THR A 885 -17.87 -9.03 2.37
CA THR A 885 -18.03 -8.08 1.28
C THR A 885 -17.38 -8.64 0.01
N LEU A 886 -18.17 -8.80 -1.05
CA LEU A 886 -17.76 -9.52 -2.27
C LEU A 886 -17.27 -8.60 -3.38
N LEU A 887 -18.07 -7.58 -3.73
CA LEU A 887 -17.81 -6.68 -4.84
C LEU A 887 -18.33 -5.28 -4.53
N LYS A 888 -17.64 -4.26 -5.04
CA LYS A 888 -18.05 -2.85 -5.01
C LYS A 888 -17.92 -2.29 -6.43
N SER A 889 -18.93 -1.57 -6.91
CA SER A 889 -18.86 -0.87 -8.21
C SER A 889 -18.71 0.64 -8.00
N ALA A 890 -17.52 1.04 -7.56
CA ALA A 890 -17.12 2.43 -7.61
C ALA A 890 -17.10 2.93 -9.06
N MET A 891 -17.31 4.22 -9.27
CA MET A 891 -17.28 4.84 -10.59
C MET A 891 -16.14 5.87 -10.72
N ALA A 892 -15.42 6.15 -9.63
CA ALA A 892 -14.29 7.07 -9.61
C ALA A 892 -13.19 6.54 -8.67
N PRO A 893 -11.90 6.65 -9.05
CA PRO A 893 -11.40 7.31 -10.26
C PRO A 893 -11.40 6.39 -11.51
N ASP A 894 -11.74 5.11 -11.34
CA ASP A 894 -11.97 4.17 -12.43
C ASP A 894 -13.48 4.02 -12.73
N PRO A 895 -13.97 4.37 -13.94
CA PRO A 895 -15.37 4.22 -14.32
C PRO A 895 -15.86 2.78 -14.47
N HIS A 896 -14.92 1.85 -14.62
CA HIS A 896 -15.15 0.46 -14.95
C HIS A 896 -14.67 -0.47 -13.83
N ALA A 897 -14.46 0.06 -12.63
CA ALA A 897 -13.98 -0.72 -11.48
C ALA A 897 -14.86 -1.96 -11.26
N ASP A 898 -14.21 -3.13 -11.27
CA ASP A 898 -14.80 -4.46 -11.12
C ASP A 898 -15.85 -4.86 -12.18
N GLU A 899 -16.12 -4.06 -13.22
CA GLU A 899 -17.02 -4.40 -14.32
C GLU A 899 -16.51 -5.65 -15.07
N GLY A 900 -17.40 -6.60 -15.36
CA GLY A 900 -17.08 -7.82 -16.09
C GLY A 900 -17.06 -9.08 -15.21
N MET A 901 -16.33 -10.10 -15.66
CA MET A 901 -16.31 -11.42 -15.01
C MET A 901 -15.50 -11.42 -13.71
N GLN A 902 -16.15 -11.76 -12.61
CA GLN A 902 -15.57 -11.88 -11.28
C GLN A 902 -15.62 -13.33 -10.80
N GLU A 903 -14.50 -13.84 -10.30
CA GLU A 903 -14.37 -15.22 -9.79
C GLU A 903 -13.81 -15.24 -8.38
N PHE A 904 -14.48 -15.94 -7.47
CA PHE A 904 -14.03 -16.09 -6.09
C PHE A 904 -14.68 -17.27 -5.38
N THR A 905 -14.00 -17.75 -4.34
CA THR A 905 -14.47 -18.81 -3.47
C THR A 905 -14.54 -18.30 -2.04
N TYR A 906 -15.68 -18.56 -1.38
CA TYR A 906 -15.82 -18.44 0.06
C TYR A 906 -16.37 -19.74 0.62
N SER A 907 -16.19 -19.97 1.91
CA SER A 907 -16.62 -21.20 2.56
C SER A 907 -17.23 -20.95 3.92
N LEU A 908 -18.20 -21.77 4.31
CA LEU A 908 -18.66 -21.86 5.69
C LEU A 908 -18.02 -23.09 6.33
N TYR A 909 -17.28 -22.89 7.41
CA TYR A 909 -16.65 -23.95 8.20
C TYR A 909 -17.18 -23.95 9.63
N VAL A 910 -17.58 -25.11 10.13
CA VAL A 910 -18.08 -25.28 11.50
C VAL A 910 -17.29 -26.35 12.26
N TRP A 911 -17.00 -26.09 13.53
CA TRP A 911 -16.25 -27.02 14.37
C TRP A 911 -16.87 -27.16 15.76
N ASN A 912 -16.63 -28.31 16.38
CA ASN A 912 -16.95 -28.57 17.78
C ASN A 912 -15.64 -28.58 18.57
N GLY A 913 -15.67 -28.11 19.82
CA GLY A 913 -14.50 -27.89 20.66
C GLY A 913 -14.09 -26.41 20.75
N SER A 914 -13.03 -26.17 21.51
CA SER A 914 -12.51 -24.81 21.74
C SER A 914 -11.92 -24.21 20.47
N PHE A 915 -11.75 -22.87 20.44
CA PHE A 915 -11.03 -22.24 19.33
C PHE A 915 -9.56 -22.70 19.24
N TYR A 916 -8.94 -23.10 20.36
CA TYR A 916 -7.58 -23.64 20.35
C TYR A 916 -7.49 -24.94 19.54
N GLU A 917 -8.46 -25.83 19.70
CA GLU A 917 -8.57 -27.12 18.99
C GLU A 917 -9.13 -26.99 17.56
N SER A 918 -9.58 -25.81 17.15
CA SER A 918 -10.21 -25.63 15.84
C SER A 918 -9.18 -25.71 14.70
N GLU A 919 -9.56 -26.36 13.61
CA GLU A 919 -8.74 -26.46 12.39
C GLU A 919 -8.94 -25.24 11.46
N VAL A 920 -9.63 -24.18 11.89
CA VAL A 920 -10.02 -23.03 11.04
C VAL A 920 -8.85 -22.42 10.25
N ILE A 921 -7.67 -22.34 10.88
CA ILE A 921 -6.46 -21.76 10.27
C ILE A 921 -5.92 -22.69 9.17
N ARG A 922 -5.98 -24.01 9.41
CA ARG A 922 -5.56 -25.03 8.42
C ARG A 922 -6.55 -25.12 7.27
N GLU A 923 -7.85 -25.05 7.56
CA GLU A 923 -8.91 -25.04 6.54
C GLU A 923 -8.83 -23.80 5.65
N ALA A 924 -8.54 -22.63 6.23
CA ALA A 924 -8.31 -21.41 5.46
C ALA A 924 -7.06 -21.50 4.58
N ALA A 925 -5.95 -22.05 5.10
CA ALA A 925 -4.73 -22.27 4.33
C ALA A 925 -4.93 -23.30 3.20
N ASP A 926 -5.68 -24.38 3.47
CA ASP A 926 -6.03 -25.42 2.50
C ASP A 926 -6.90 -24.88 1.37
N LEU A 927 -7.91 -24.06 1.68
CA LEU A 927 -8.76 -23.40 0.69
C LEU A 927 -7.94 -22.54 -0.27
N ASN A 928 -6.95 -21.81 0.26
CA ASN A 928 -6.15 -20.86 -0.52
C ASN A 928 -5.00 -21.53 -1.30
N THR A 929 -4.53 -22.72 -0.89
CA THR A 929 -3.34 -23.36 -1.48
C THR A 929 -3.71 -24.65 -2.21
N PRO A 930 -3.94 -24.65 -3.53
CA PRO A 930 -4.09 -25.87 -4.31
C PRO A 930 -2.88 -26.80 -4.16
N ALA A 931 -3.07 -28.11 -4.32
CA ALA A 931 -1.94 -29.04 -4.37
C ALA A 931 -1.24 -28.96 -5.73
N THR A 932 0.09 -28.99 -5.74
CA THR A 932 0.86 -29.11 -6.98
C THR A 932 0.89 -30.57 -7.41
N VAL A 933 0.75 -30.83 -8.71
CA VAL A 933 0.74 -32.19 -9.26
C VAL A 933 1.75 -32.27 -10.39
N ALA A 934 2.59 -33.30 -10.40
CA ALA A 934 3.52 -33.57 -11.49
C ALA A 934 3.42 -35.04 -11.95
N ALA A 935 3.61 -35.26 -13.25
CA ALA A 935 3.70 -36.60 -13.80
C ALA A 935 4.99 -37.30 -13.33
N GLY A 936 4.91 -38.62 -13.18
CA GLY A 936 6.03 -39.46 -12.78
C GLY A 936 6.11 -39.73 -11.28
N ALA A 937 7.06 -40.59 -10.94
CA ALA A 937 7.31 -41.04 -9.59
C ALA A 937 8.47 -40.27 -8.95
N ALA A 938 8.29 -39.87 -7.69
CA ALA A 938 9.41 -39.44 -6.87
C ALA A 938 10.24 -40.65 -6.42
N ALA A 939 11.51 -40.42 -6.08
CA ALA A 939 12.42 -41.49 -5.65
C ALA A 939 11.94 -42.20 -4.38
N GLU A 940 11.38 -41.44 -3.44
CA GLU A 940 10.64 -41.94 -2.28
C GLU A 940 9.16 -41.67 -2.52
N ALA A 941 8.35 -42.72 -2.45
CA ALA A 941 6.94 -42.61 -2.77
C ALA A 941 6.15 -41.73 -1.79
N VAL A 942 6.60 -41.62 -0.54
CA VAL A 942 6.05 -40.68 0.44
C VAL A 942 7.22 -40.02 1.15
N ARG A 943 7.26 -38.69 1.15
CA ARG A 943 8.29 -37.94 1.87
C ARG A 943 7.74 -36.66 2.47
N SER A 944 8.05 -36.41 3.73
CA SER A 944 7.87 -35.10 4.38
C SER A 944 9.23 -34.39 4.43
N LEU A 945 9.31 -33.14 3.98
CA LEU A 945 10.55 -32.36 4.08
C LEU A 945 10.69 -31.71 5.45
N PHE A 946 9.57 -31.27 6.03
CA PHE A 946 9.49 -30.64 7.34
C PHE A 946 8.28 -31.15 8.12
N THR A 947 8.46 -31.43 9.40
CA THR A 947 7.39 -31.87 10.30
C THR A 947 7.45 -31.05 11.59
N LEU A 948 6.27 -30.64 12.07
CA LEU A 948 6.06 -29.96 13.34
C LEU A 948 5.24 -30.87 14.25
N ASP A 949 5.62 -30.97 15.52
CA ASP A 949 4.90 -31.76 16.54
C ASP A 949 3.81 -30.96 17.29
N ALA A 950 3.70 -29.66 17.02
CA ALA A 950 2.72 -28.76 17.64
C ALA A 950 1.73 -28.23 16.59
N ALA A 951 0.44 -28.44 16.83
CA ALA A 951 -0.60 -28.18 15.83
C ALA A 951 -0.85 -26.69 15.54
N ASN A 952 -0.50 -25.81 16.49
CA ASN A 952 -0.67 -24.37 16.42
C ASN A 952 0.58 -23.62 15.93
N ILE A 953 1.68 -24.32 15.61
CA ILE A 953 2.84 -23.74 14.94
C ILE A 953 2.73 -24.02 13.45
N PHE A 954 2.94 -22.99 12.64
CA PHE A 954 2.89 -23.08 11.19
C PHE A 954 4.25 -22.67 10.62
N LEU A 955 4.81 -23.52 9.75
CA LEU A 955 5.88 -23.11 8.84
C LEU A 955 5.21 -22.44 7.64
N ASP A 956 5.43 -21.15 7.48
CA ASP A 956 4.82 -20.30 6.46
C ASP A 956 5.72 -20.15 5.24
N THR A 957 7.01 -19.92 5.47
CA THR A 957 7.98 -19.62 4.40
C THR A 957 9.14 -20.60 4.43
N VAL A 958 9.52 -21.10 3.24
CA VAL A 958 10.77 -21.81 2.98
C VAL A 958 11.40 -21.20 1.74
N LYS A 959 12.54 -20.55 1.90
CA LYS A 959 13.17 -19.81 0.80
C LYS A 959 14.71 -19.91 0.81
N PRO A 960 15.38 -19.66 -0.32
CA PRO A 960 16.84 -19.45 -0.29
C PRO A 960 17.21 -18.21 0.53
N ALA A 961 18.40 -18.22 1.14
CA ALA A 961 18.95 -17.05 1.82
C ALA A 961 19.28 -15.91 0.81
N GLU A 962 19.04 -14.66 1.22
CA GLU A 962 19.23 -13.45 0.39
C GLU A 962 20.68 -13.19 -0.03
N ASP A 963 21.63 -13.74 0.75
CA ASP A 963 23.07 -13.61 0.51
C ASP A 963 23.61 -14.59 -0.55
N GLY A 964 22.76 -15.46 -1.09
CA GLY A 964 23.16 -16.43 -2.12
C GLY A 964 24.10 -17.54 -1.63
N SER A 965 24.25 -17.71 -0.32
CA SER A 965 25.12 -18.73 0.29
C SER A 965 24.72 -20.18 -0.02
N GLY A 966 23.48 -20.40 -0.47
CA GLY A 966 22.87 -21.73 -0.60
C GLY A 966 22.26 -22.26 0.70
N ASP A 967 22.35 -21.49 1.80
CA ASP A 967 21.57 -21.75 3.02
C ASP A 967 20.07 -21.50 2.76
N VAL A 968 19.22 -22.06 3.62
CA VAL A 968 17.76 -21.98 3.54
C VAL A 968 17.21 -21.23 4.73
N VAL A 969 16.22 -20.39 4.49
CA VAL A 969 15.51 -19.62 5.51
C VAL A 969 14.11 -20.21 5.71
N LEU A 970 13.76 -20.43 6.96
CA LEU A 970 12.44 -20.88 7.40
C LEU A 970 11.79 -19.80 8.26
N ARG A 971 10.51 -19.51 8.02
CA ARG A 971 9.71 -18.64 8.91
C ARG A 971 8.54 -19.40 9.50
N LEU A 972 8.48 -19.43 10.82
CA LEU A 972 7.46 -20.12 11.59
C LEU A 972 6.73 -19.15 12.50
N TYR A 973 5.45 -19.37 12.74
CA TYR A 973 4.68 -18.55 13.66
C TYR A 973 3.72 -19.37 14.52
N GLU A 974 3.44 -18.85 15.73
CA GLU A 974 2.42 -19.36 16.63
C GLU A 974 1.06 -18.73 16.30
N ALA A 975 0.03 -19.54 16.05
CA ALA A 975 -1.21 -19.04 15.44
C ALA A 975 -2.43 -18.94 16.40
N LYS A 976 -2.31 -19.42 17.64
CA LYS A 976 -3.41 -19.59 18.60
C LYS A 976 -3.28 -18.72 19.87
N ARG A 977 -2.34 -17.78 19.92
CA ARG A 977 -2.10 -16.85 21.03
C ARG A 977 -1.72 -17.57 22.34
N THR A 978 -0.82 -18.55 22.27
CA THR A 978 -0.37 -19.27 23.48
C THR A 978 1.11 -19.67 23.40
N ALA A 979 1.80 -19.66 24.55
CA ALA A 979 3.18 -20.11 24.61
C ALA A 979 3.28 -21.60 24.26
N THR A 980 4.18 -21.96 23.35
CA THR A 980 4.22 -23.29 22.73
C THR A 980 5.63 -23.75 22.48
N ARG A 981 5.95 -24.96 22.95
CA ARG A 981 7.17 -25.66 22.55
C ARG A 981 6.88 -26.52 21.33
N CYS A 982 7.79 -26.51 20.37
CA CYS A 982 7.68 -27.28 19.15
C CYS A 982 9.03 -27.86 18.75
N THR A 983 9.02 -29.09 18.27
CA THR A 983 10.13 -29.70 17.55
C THR A 983 9.89 -29.59 16.05
N LEU A 984 10.77 -28.87 15.36
CA LEU A 984 10.87 -28.92 13.90
C LEU A 984 11.82 -30.07 13.53
N ALA A 985 11.35 -31.01 12.72
CA ALA A 985 12.18 -32.05 12.11
C ALA A 985 12.27 -31.84 10.60
N THR A 986 13.44 -32.09 10.00
CA THR A 986 13.63 -32.05 8.56
C THR A 986 14.30 -33.32 8.04
N THR A 987 13.90 -33.76 6.84
CA THR A 987 14.56 -34.86 6.11
C THR A 987 15.56 -34.36 5.06
N LEU A 988 15.76 -33.04 4.97
CA LEU A 988 16.75 -32.45 4.08
C LEU A 988 18.15 -32.51 4.71
N PRO A 989 19.21 -32.65 3.90
CA PRO A 989 20.58 -32.91 4.39
C PRO A 989 21.27 -31.62 4.86
N PHE A 990 20.70 -30.94 5.85
CA PHE A 990 21.34 -29.81 6.54
C PHE A 990 22.19 -30.32 7.71
N ALA A 991 23.20 -29.55 8.13
CA ALA A 991 24.10 -29.91 9.23
C ALA A 991 24.12 -28.88 10.37
N ARG A 992 23.63 -27.67 10.14
CA ARG A 992 23.63 -26.58 11.13
C ARG A 992 22.36 -25.74 11.05
N ALA A 993 21.99 -25.14 12.19
CA ALA A 993 20.85 -24.24 12.28
C ALA A 993 21.18 -23.06 13.19
N SER A 994 20.65 -21.88 12.86
CA SER A 994 20.71 -20.69 13.70
C SER A 994 19.38 -19.94 13.66
N GLN A 995 19.03 -19.27 14.75
CA GLN A 995 17.98 -18.26 14.74
C GLN A 995 18.54 -16.95 14.17
N THR A 996 17.75 -16.30 13.33
CA THR A 996 18.05 -14.99 12.76
C THR A 996 16.91 -14.01 13.05
N ASN A 997 17.16 -12.73 12.81
CA ASN A 997 16.06 -11.77 12.63
C ASN A 997 15.38 -12.01 11.27
N MET A 998 14.36 -11.20 10.93
CA MET A 998 13.62 -11.34 9.68
C MET A 998 14.42 -10.90 8.45
N LEU A 999 15.51 -10.15 8.63
CA LEU A 999 16.50 -9.82 7.58
C LEU A 999 17.63 -10.86 7.46
N GLU A 1000 17.50 -12.00 8.14
CA GLU A 1000 18.45 -13.13 8.09
C GLU A 1000 19.80 -12.87 8.78
N GLU A 1001 19.86 -11.83 9.60
CA GLU A 1001 21.03 -11.53 10.41
C GLU A 1001 21.06 -12.46 11.63
N HIS A 1002 22.23 -13.07 11.88
CA HIS A 1002 22.44 -14.05 12.95
C HIS A 1002 22.12 -13.49 14.33
N GLN A 1003 21.40 -14.27 15.14
CA GLN A 1003 21.11 -13.95 16.55
C GLN A 1003 21.69 -14.98 17.51
N ALA A 1004 21.49 -16.28 17.21
CA ALA A 1004 21.96 -17.37 18.06
C ALA A 1004 22.07 -18.68 17.28
N ASP A 1005 23.05 -19.50 17.61
CA ASP A 1005 23.12 -20.88 17.12
C ASP A 1005 22.09 -21.76 17.84
N LEU A 1006 21.52 -22.71 17.11
CA LEU A 1006 20.54 -23.65 17.65
C LEU A 1006 21.14 -25.06 17.68
N ALA A 1007 20.87 -25.79 18.76
CA ALA A 1007 21.22 -27.19 18.84
C ALA A 1007 20.46 -27.98 17.76
N PHE A 1008 21.20 -28.55 16.82
CA PHE A 1008 20.68 -29.29 15.68
C PHE A 1008 21.25 -30.70 15.69
N GLU A 1009 20.42 -31.66 16.09
CA GLU A 1009 20.81 -33.06 16.26
C GLU A 1009 19.84 -33.93 15.47
N ASP A 1010 20.37 -34.85 14.66
CA ASP A 1010 19.59 -35.81 13.86
C ASP A 1010 18.45 -35.18 13.04
N GLY A 1011 18.68 -33.98 12.49
CA GLY A 1011 17.69 -33.26 11.69
C GLY A 1011 16.57 -32.60 12.50
N ARG A 1012 16.74 -32.41 13.81
CA ARG A 1012 15.70 -31.89 14.72
C ARG A 1012 16.14 -30.62 15.45
N LEU A 1013 15.18 -29.72 15.65
CA LEU A 1013 15.33 -28.43 16.35
C LEU A 1013 14.22 -28.29 17.39
N ALA A 1014 14.59 -28.07 18.64
CA ALA A 1014 13.65 -27.67 19.68
C ALA A 1014 13.49 -26.14 19.68
N LEU A 1015 12.25 -25.67 19.62
CA LEU A 1015 11.88 -24.26 19.55
C LEU A 1015 10.88 -23.94 20.67
N ASP A 1016 10.94 -22.72 21.18
CA ASP A 1016 10.01 -22.21 22.20
C ASP A 1016 9.43 -20.87 21.73
N PHE A 1017 8.12 -20.81 21.57
CA PHE A 1017 7.37 -19.66 21.04
C PHE A 1017 6.58 -18.98 22.14
N ARG A 1018 6.63 -17.65 22.17
CA ARG A 1018 5.64 -16.80 22.85
C ARG A 1018 4.36 -16.72 22.01
N PRO A 1019 3.22 -16.29 22.61
CA PRO A 1019 1.99 -16.05 21.87
C PRO A 1019 2.23 -15.17 20.62
N PHE A 1020 1.76 -15.63 19.45
CA PHE A 1020 1.93 -14.93 18.16
C PHE A 1020 3.37 -14.63 17.72
N GLU A 1021 4.38 -15.25 18.32
CA GLU A 1021 5.77 -15.01 17.93
C GLU A 1021 6.06 -15.61 16.54
N VAL A 1022 6.73 -14.82 15.71
CA VAL A 1022 7.33 -15.22 14.44
C VAL A 1022 8.82 -15.47 14.65
N LYS A 1023 9.30 -16.66 14.29
CA LYS A 1023 10.73 -17.00 14.30
C LYS A 1023 11.25 -17.20 12.90
N THR A 1024 12.43 -16.66 12.64
CA THR A 1024 13.20 -16.91 11.41
C THR A 1024 14.39 -17.80 11.74
N LEU A 1025 14.52 -18.91 11.02
CA LEU A 1025 15.61 -19.87 11.17
C LEU A 1025 16.42 -19.92 9.87
N ARG A 1026 17.73 -20.08 9.98
CA ARG A 1026 18.64 -20.31 8.86
C ARG A 1026 19.25 -21.70 9.00
N LEU A 1027 19.08 -22.54 7.99
CA LEU A 1027 19.62 -23.90 7.90
C LEU A 1027 20.75 -23.94 6.86
N GLY A 1028 21.91 -24.45 7.27
CA GLY A 1028 23.07 -24.61 6.41
C GLY A 1028 23.52 -26.06 6.27
N ARG A 1029 24.23 -26.35 5.19
CA ARG A 1029 24.88 -27.65 4.97
C ARG A 1029 26.13 -27.84 5.81
#